data_AF-A0A1D7V2W6-F1
#
_entry.id   AF-A0A1D7V2W6-F1
#
_cell.length_a   1.000
_cell.length_b   1.000
_cell.length_c   1.000
_cell.angle_alpha   90.00
_cell.angle_beta   90.00
_cell.angle_gamma   90.00
#
_symmetry.space_group_name_H-M   'P 1'
#
loop_
_entity.id
_entity.type
_entity.pdbx_description
1 polymer ?
#
loop_
_entity_poly.entity_id
_entity_poly.type
_entity_poly.pdbx_seq_one_letter_code
_entity_poly.pdbx_strand_id
1 'polypeptide(L)'
;MTQKSVPSFKKSDLSSGKLAEIIADRMLSKQSDRDLFWKAFESKKKKAPANFLDQFEKLYGFRPPEEILEWENVRFAYEQIMYNVSDIWNMIDHEGGLQIEEESEEEDYDPDYRAVSFQKFLLKKAQNLEEQLNSILGSYQGLMFLFTGVADFGSDGGGDSCWVNLLPNAEGSAEVHRYNHEIGELEDEPFFSISHFIASNWSSEEDDDDYDEDDEDGEGEPEERIESVLDEKLLKQYEKEAQKKYDKRQFHTKSLELFERSAWLLGHSYGDPAYAYAEKLASAPKFSDWEAEKKILEKSHPLAAYWILAHYFMKNENACREACSIAKKLPGKILPGIAKSVLLLLDGKSDSLGKVKGKKLQELRDQTFKNCDASQIEPQNRKLLEEATGLSGKKKIATADLKKRIQKGEAPLSLMEEFPEDVETHDFLLKEIGKKDPKFSKTVEQYFKERTDSSYNEWPFNKEDLDLRLSLPISAAFRQGLNYDVENKKAYAGIIKTLGKLDDQNAMNAFRDAVRKLKQDDKRLEEVISCLLESEHEDALSIWTEAAWKFFETLDGALEKKKKVQDEGPNLNNIFTVFSYLQQALNERLLVGDEESGKLANKVLTYRNNLGIFGIALGYAFAVSAKMGFKENLDYIRTYLEMGSQIKGSGRDSYLQFNQLVNLSEGAIAWAVLDPESAKSGLKDLFEKAEKNSSPGISIDLLACYLSGLLFLEPNREEWIQFAQRILGNRGEEYRAYGPIRAVGKAKIQELKNHLYYYVYADPSPMVDYTWTYIEDAARNAWIQIGDKELPAFDDDDEYANRLSKNPKELPAAILKPEKYSVQHVFQNIREKKYINPDVVKIGGPWLEESLRYSCDEYRYGGNYDRWEAMKALFIQGESAIPVYAGILDLPYAGSDWKLYCLQFLRFIEQEGKKWTQVLQLDEEALLKILNSNPPEWAAWGDLLSAKLFLLKDKDSFETILKLIKRRLSYTNPHIYTSSSTEEALASRLPSILPWFGREGDNTLESLWKETKKDSETHYILDAAARKNPEIVLSELPDLGEEGIELEQRISGGEYGPRFWIQLSSKEVKFGIEEFHLHSILENSRAESSLDSSLLKKDSQKTLNDIWKMAQILGYKVAKKKTKKKR
;
A
#
# COMPACT_ATOMS: atom_id res chain seq x y z
N MET A 1 -20.62 -18.87 39.13
CA MET A 1 -19.93 -19.37 40.34
C MET A 1 -19.70 -18.18 41.28
N THR A 2 -19.47 -18.37 42.58
CA THR A 2 -19.23 -17.27 43.53
C THR A 2 -17.93 -16.52 43.22
N GLN A 3 -17.96 -15.17 43.24
CA GLN A 3 -16.81 -14.26 43.16
C GLN A 3 -15.60 -14.85 43.91
N LYS A 4 -14.60 -15.35 43.16
CA LYS A 4 -13.27 -15.61 43.72
C LYS A 4 -12.72 -14.25 44.15
N SER A 5 -12.16 -14.19 45.36
CA SER A 5 -11.59 -12.96 45.96
C SER A 5 -10.72 -12.22 44.96
N VAL A 6 -10.92 -10.91 44.83
CA VAL A 6 -10.07 -10.00 44.04
C VAL A 6 -8.59 -10.30 44.31
N PRO A 7 -7.79 -10.69 43.30
CA PRO A 7 -6.38 -10.99 43.49
C PRO A 7 -5.65 -9.72 43.97
N SER A 8 -4.84 -9.83 45.02
CA SER A 8 -3.87 -8.78 45.36
C SER A 8 -2.53 -9.15 44.73
N PHE A 9 -2.13 -8.40 43.70
CA PHE A 9 -0.86 -8.59 43.02
C PHE A 9 0.31 -7.96 43.81
N LYS A 10 1.45 -8.66 43.83
CA LYS A 10 2.74 -8.20 44.35
C LYS A 10 3.74 -8.11 43.22
N LYS A 11 4.83 -7.36 43.41
CA LYS A 11 5.90 -7.23 42.39
C LYS A 11 6.48 -8.57 41.93
N SER A 12 6.58 -9.56 42.84
CA SER A 12 7.08 -10.90 42.50
C SER A 12 6.19 -11.64 41.51
N ASP A 13 4.90 -11.32 41.51
CA ASP A 13 3.90 -11.98 40.66
C ASP A 13 4.07 -11.56 39.19
N LEU A 14 4.73 -10.42 38.94
CA LEU A 14 5.16 -9.97 37.62
C LEU A 14 6.44 -10.65 37.14
N SER A 15 7.15 -11.45 37.96
CA SER A 15 8.28 -12.26 37.47
C SER A 15 7.83 -13.67 37.04
N SER A 16 6.99 -14.32 37.84
CA SER A 16 6.36 -15.61 37.56
C SER A 16 5.35 -15.98 38.67
N GLY A 17 4.62 -17.07 38.52
CA GLY A 17 3.79 -17.71 39.54
C GLY A 17 2.30 -17.36 39.48
N LYS A 18 1.93 -16.36 38.68
CA LYS A 18 0.59 -15.75 38.61
C LYS A 18 0.13 -15.43 37.20
N LEU A 19 0.72 -16.07 36.18
CA LEU A 19 0.41 -15.80 34.77
C LEU A 19 -1.09 -15.94 34.44
N ALA A 20 -1.75 -16.99 34.96
CA ALA A 20 -3.19 -17.22 34.75
C ALA A 20 -4.04 -16.10 35.35
N GLU A 21 -3.70 -15.66 36.57
CA GLU A 21 -4.38 -14.55 37.24
C GLU A 21 -4.17 -13.21 36.52
N ILE A 22 -2.99 -12.97 35.96
CA ILE A 22 -2.67 -11.75 35.22
C ILE A 22 -3.39 -11.71 33.86
N ILE A 23 -3.45 -12.83 33.12
CA ILE A 23 -4.26 -12.93 31.89
C ILE A 23 -5.73 -12.63 32.19
N ALA A 24 -6.30 -13.27 33.21
CA ALA A 24 -7.69 -13.05 33.58
C ALA A 24 -8.00 -11.62 34.05
N ASP A 25 -7.02 -10.92 34.62
CA ASP A 25 -7.18 -9.53 35.08
C ASP A 25 -7.03 -8.50 33.95
N ARG A 26 -6.05 -8.70 33.05
CA ARG A 26 -5.63 -7.69 32.06
C ARG A 26 -6.28 -7.86 30.70
N MET A 27 -6.48 -9.10 30.24
CA MET A 27 -7.04 -9.38 28.90
C MET A 27 -8.57 -9.52 28.91
N LEU A 28 -9.18 -9.82 30.06
CA LEU A 28 -10.61 -10.17 30.13
C LEU A 28 -11.42 -9.13 30.91
N SER A 29 -12.27 -8.42 30.17
CA SER A 29 -13.11 -7.33 30.69
C SER A 29 -14.53 -7.77 31.07
N LYS A 30 -14.99 -8.97 30.67
CA LYS A 30 -16.32 -9.52 31.00
C LYS A 30 -16.24 -10.71 31.96
N GLN A 31 -17.25 -10.91 32.82
CA GLN A 31 -17.28 -12.03 33.78
C GLN A 31 -17.45 -13.37 33.06
N SER A 32 -18.26 -13.40 32.00
CA SER A 32 -18.47 -14.56 31.13
C SER A 32 -17.16 -15.13 30.57
N ASP A 33 -16.29 -14.27 30.03
CA ASP A 33 -14.98 -14.66 29.50
C ASP A 33 -14.04 -15.18 30.60
N ARG A 34 -14.03 -14.51 31.78
CA ARG A 34 -13.25 -14.98 32.93
C ARG A 34 -13.70 -16.36 33.40
N ASP A 35 -15.01 -16.61 33.46
CA ASP A 35 -15.57 -17.90 33.85
C ASP A 35 -15.19 -19.00 32.83
N LEU A 36 -15.21 -18.68 31.53
CA LEU A 36 -14.78 -19.58 30.45
C LEU A 36 -13.29 -19.94 30.60
N PHE A 37 -12.42 -18.93 30.76
CA PHE A 37 -10.98 -19.10 30.96
C PHE A 37 -10.67 -19.98 32.17
N TRP A 38 -11.24 -19.67 33.35
CA TRP A 38 -10.97 -20.44 34.57
C TRP A 38 -11.48 -21.88 34.48
N LYS A 39 -12.64 -22.10 33.85
CA LYS A 39 -13.18 -23.44 33.61
C LYS A 39 -12.23 -24.27 32.74
N ALA A 40 -11.67 -23.67 31.69
CA ALA A 40 -10.68 -24.33 30.84
C ALA A 40 -9.37 -24.62 31.61
N PHE A 41 -8.87 -23.66 32.38
CA PHE A 41 -7.63 -23.79 33.16
C PHE A 41 -7.69 -24.85 34.29
N GLU A 42 -8.86 -25.03 34.91
CA GLU A 42 -9.09 -26.06 35.94
C GLU A 42 -9.17 -27.49 35.36
N SER A 43 -9.39 -27.63 34.05
CA SER A 43 -9.41 -28.92 33.36
C SER A 43 -8.03 -29.61 33.42
N LYS A 44 -7.99 -30.84 33.91
CA LYS A 44 -6.76 -31.65 33.99
C LYS A 44 -6.35 -32.29 32.66
N LYS A 45 -7.21 -32.27 31.64
CA LYS A 45 -7.01 -33.06 30.41
C LYS A 45 -5.89 -32.56 29.48
N LYS A 46 -5.34 -31.36 29.70
CA LYS A 46 -4.41 -30.71 28.75
C LYS A 46 -3.22 -29.96 29.39
N LYS A 47 -2.75 -30.35 30.58
CA LYS A 47 -1.56 -29.73 31.22
C LYS A 47 -0.25 -30.37 30.74
N ALA A 48 0.82 -29.59 30.67
CA ALA A 48 2.13 -30.10 30.31
C ALA A 48 2.64 -31.15 31.32
N PRO A 49 3.39 -32.16 30.87
CA PRO A 49 3.88 -33.22 31.75
C PRO A 49 4.86 -32.63 32.79
N ALA A 50 4.79 -33.15 34.02
CA ALA A 50 5.57 -32.66 35.15
C ALA A 50 7.10 -32.70 34.95
N ASN A 51 7.60 -33.45 33.96
CA ASN A 51 9.01 -33.59 33.63
C ASN A 51 9.43 -32.82 32.37
N PHE A 52 8.59 -31.92 31.83
CA PHE A 52 8.88 -31.12 30.63
C PHE A 52 10.24 -30.41 30.72
N LEU A 53 10.46 -29.63 31.78
CA LEU A 53 11.71 -28.90 32.00
C LEU A 53 12.93 -29.83 32.13
N ASP A 54 12.76 -30.99 32.78
CA ASP A 54 13.83 -31.98 32.94
C ASP A 54 14.21 -32.64 31.60
N GLN A 55 13.23 -32.84 30.71
CA GLN A 55 13.47 -33.38 29.37
C GLN A 55 14.22 -32.36 28.51
N PHE A 56 13.82 -31.09 28.58
CA PHE A 56 14.51 -29.99 27.90
C PHE A 56 15.95 -29.87 28.37
N GLU A 57 16.19 -29.87 29.68
CA GLU A 57 17.53 -29.79 30.28
C GLU A 57 18.43 -30.95 29.84
N LYS A 58 17.91 -32.17 29.78
CA LYS A 58 18.66 -33.33 29.27
C LYS A 58 19.05 -33.19 27.80
N LEU A 59 18.26 -32.48 27.00
CA LEU A 59 18.47 -32.35 25.57
C LEU A 59 19.40 -31.17 25.22
N TYR A 60 19.14 -30.00 25.81
CA TYR A 60 19.84 -28.76 25.51
C TYR A 60 20.96 -28.43 26.49
N GLY A 61 20.98 -29.04 27.68
CA GLY A 61 22.03 -28.86 28.68
C GLY A 61 21.80 -27.70 29.64
N PHE A 62 20.65 -27.01 29.53
CA PHE A 62 20.22 -25.94 30.42
C PHE A 62 18.71 -26.04 30.66
N ARG A 63 18.26 -25.55 31.81
CA ARG A 63 16.86 -25.61 32.23
C ARG A 63 16.13 -24.30 31.88
N PRO A 64 14.99 -24.33 31.16
CA PRO A 64 14.20 -23.14 30.91
C PRO A 64 13.60 -22.54 32.20
N PRO A 65 13.23 -21.25 32.19
CA PRO A 65 12.55 -20.61 33.31
C PRO A 65 11.24 -21.32 33.69
N GLU A 66 10.88 -21.31 34.98
CA GLU A 66 9.64 -21.91 35.47
C GLU A 66 8.39 -21.32 34.82
N GLU A 67 8.41 -20.03 34.45
CA GLU A 67 7.30 -19.36 33.77
C GLU A 67 6.93 -20.00 32.42
N ILE A 68 7.87 -20.67 31.73
CA ILE A 68 7.58 -21.43 30.51
C ILE A 68 6.60 -22.58 30.80
N LEU A 69 6.76 -23.24 31.95
CA LEU A 69 5.84 -24.28 32.38
C LEU A 69 4.48 -23.69 32.79
N GLU A 70 4.45 -22.46 33.30
CA GLU A 70 3.19 -21.76 33.57
C GLU A 70 2.43 -21.49 32.28
N TRP A 71 3.09 -20.94 31.25
CA TRP A 71 2.50 -20.74 29.93
C TRP A 71 1.95 -22.04 29.35
N GLU A 72 2.75 -23.12 29.33
CA GLU A 72 2.33 -24.43 28.84
C GLU A 72 1.08 -24.98 29.56
N ASN A 73 0.87 -24.59 30.82
CA ASN A 73 -0.31 -24.97 31.60
C ASN A 73 -1.51 -24.04 31.40
N VAL A 74 -1.30 -22.83 30.87
CA VAL A 74 -2.33 -21.80 30.63
C VAL A 74 -2.76 -21.71 29.17
N ARG A 75 -1.90 -22.06 28.20
CA ARG A 75 -2.14 -21.84 26.76
C ARG A 75 -3.49 -22.36 26.26
N PHE A 76 -3.94 -23.53 26.73
CA PHE A 76 -5.25 -24.09 26.35
C PHE A 76 -6.44 -23.30 26.91
N ALA A 77 -6.26 -22.62 28.05
CA ALA A 77 -7.27 -21.70 28.57
C ALA A 77 -7.28 -20.40 27.77
N TYR A 78 -6.12 -19.92 27.32
CA TYR A 78 -6.00 -18.78 26.41
C TYR A 78 -6.63 -19.07 25.03
N GLU A 79 -6.43 -20.26 24.45
CA GLU A 79 -7.08 -20.67 23.19
C GLU A 79 -8.61 -20.54 23.22
N GLN A 80 -9.24 -20.69 24.39
CA GLN A 80 -10.70 -20.60 24.53
C GLN A 80 -11.21 -19.15 24.54
N ILE A 81 -10.34 -18.17 24.76
CA ILE A 81 -10.72 -16.75 24.89
C ILE A 81 -10.09 -15.87 23.82
N MET A 82 -9.16 -16.37 23.00
CA MET A 82 -8.32 -15.53 22.14
C MET A 82 -9.12 -14.64 21.17
N TYR A 83 -10.28 -15.10 20.68
CA TYR A 83 -11.18 -14.29 19.84
C TYR A 83 -11.91 -13.16 20.58
N ASN A 84 -11.88 -13.18 21.91
CA ASN A 84 -12.54 -12.18 22.78
C ASN A 84 -11.51 -11.23 23.43
N VAL A 85 -10.22 -11.33 23.06
CA VAL A 85 -9.14 -10.48 23.55
C VAL A 85 -8.79 -9.46 22.47
N SER A 86 -8.56 -8.19 22.86
CA SER A 86 -8.13 -7.13 21.94
C SER A 86 -6.85 -7.53 21.18
N ASP A 87 -6.84 -7.28 19.87
CA ASP A 87 -5.88 -7.75 18.86
C ASP A 87 -4.54 -6.99 18.90
N ILE A 88 -3.96 -6.86 20.10
CA ILE A 88 -2.68 -6.17 20.33
C ILE A 88 -1.51 -7.12 20.00
N TRP A 89 -1.57 -8.34 20.52
CA TRP A 89 -0.67 -9.44 20.16
C TRP A 89 -1.38 -10.79 20.29
N ASN A 90 -1.30 -11.62 19.27
CA ASN A 90 -1.86 -12.96 19.25
C ASN A 90 -0.79 -14.00 19.55
N MET A 91 -0.98 -14.81 20.60
CA MET A 91 -0.03 -15.86 20.98
C MET A 91 -0.30 -17.17 20.22
N ILE A 92 -0.47 -17.06 18.89
CA ILE A 92 -0.85 -18.13 17.97
C ILE A 92 0.37 -18.63 17.21
N ASP A 93 0.46 -19.94 16.98
CA ASP A 93 1.54 -20.58 16.22
C ASP A 93 1.26 -20.46 14.71
N HIS A 94 1.64 -19.34 14.10
CA HIS A 94 1.39 -19.04 12.68
C HIS A 94 2.37 -19.70 11.69
N GLU A 95 3.47 -20.32 12.16
CA GLU A 95 4.56 -20.78 11.29
C GLU A 95 4.76 -22.32 11.24
N GLY A 96 4.78 -22.88 10.02
CA GLY A 96 4.96 -24.32 9.75
C GLY A 96 6.37 -24.91 9.96
N GLY A 97 7.26 -24.28 10.74
CA GLY A 97 8.69 -24.65 10.83
C GLY A 97 9.02 -25.80 11.79
N LEU A 98 8.30 -25.91 12.90
CA LEU A 98 8.51 -26.90 13.97
C LEU A 98 7.15 -27.55 14.36
N GLN A 99 6.42 -28.10 13.39
CA GLN A 99 5.07 -28.59 13.64
C GLN A 99 5.04 -29.87 14.50
N ILE A 100 4.15 -29.87 15.48
CA ILE A 100 3.60 -31.08 16.10
C ILE A 100 2.20 -31.25 15.52
N GLU A 101 1.96 -32.33 14.76
CA GLU A 101 0.60 -32.82 14.52
C GLU A 101 0.03 -33.32 15.86
N GLU A 102 -0.56 -32.43 16.66
CA GLU A 102 -1.47 -32.86 17.73
C GLU A 102 -2.82 -33.17 17.07
N GLU A 103 -3.15 -34.46 16.99
CA GLU A 103 -4.48 -34.95 16.58
C GLU A 103 -5.53 -34.35 17.52
N SER A 104 -6.35 -33.42 17.03
CA SER A 104 -7.54 -32.97 17.75
C SER A 104 -8.70 -33.89 17.37
N GLU A 105 -9.30 -34.55 18.38
CA GLU A 105 -10.48 -35.41 18.20
C GLU A 105 -11.80 -34.62 17.99
N GLU A 106 -11.74 -33.30 17.78
CA GLU A 106 -12.91 -32.44 17.55
C GLU A 106 -12.91 -31.95 16.09
N GLU A 107 -13.90 -32.38 15.30
CA GLU A 107 -14.00 -32.27 13.83
C GLU A 107 -14.33 -30.85 13.30
N ASP A 108 -14.44 -29.82 14.14
CA ASP A 108 -14.90 -28.47 13.74
C ASP A 108 -13.90 -27.32 14.01
N TYR A 109 -12.63 -27.61 14.32
CA TYR A 109 -11.64 -26.57 14.66
C TYR A 109 -10.60 -26.37 13.56
N ASP A 110 -10.45 -25.12 13.09
CA ASP A 110 -9.47 -24.74 12.07
C ASP A 110 -8.03 -24.94 12.61
N PRO A 111 -7.19 -25.79 11.97
CA PRO A 111 -5.83 -26.05 12.42
C PRO A 111 -4.92 -24.80 12.44
N ASP A 112 -5.30 -23.70 11.78
CA ASP A 112 -4.50 -22.49 11.64
C ASP A 112 -4.50 -21.57 12.89
N TYR A 113 -5.29 -21.88 13.93
CA TYR A 113 -5.45 -21.03 15.12
C TYR A 113 -5.19 -21.75 16.45
N ARG A 114 -3.92 -22.13 16.73
CA ARG A 114 -3.51 -22.80 17.98
C ARG A 114 -2.55 -21.94 18.80
N ALA A 115 -2.63 -21.98 20.13
CA ALA A 115 -1.70 -21.21 20.96
C ALA A 115 -0.30 -21.84 20.97
N VAL A 116 0.73 -20.99 20.99
CA VAL A 116 2.13 -21.42 20.91
C VAL A 116 2.49 -22.44 21.98
N SER A 117 3.18 -23.51 21.58
CA SER A 117 3.76 -24.49 22.50
C SER A 117 5.27 -24.64 22.31
N PHE A 118 6.01 -24.51 23.40
CA PHE A 118 7.43 -24.78 23.50
C PHE A 118 7.75 -26.29 23.60
N GLN A 119 6.73 -27.15 23.71
CA GLN A 119 6.90 -28.60 23.54
C GLN A 119 7.42 -28.95 22.12
N LYS A 120 7.29 -28.06 21.14
CA LYS A 120 7.87 -28.20 19.80
C LYS A 120 9.38 -28.44 19.82
N PHE A 121 10.11 -27.93 20.81
CA PHE A 121 11.55 -28.17 20.99
C PHE A 121 11.90 -29.56 21.54
N LEU A 122 10.92 -30.35 21.97
CA LEU A 122 11.11 -31.74 22.43
C LEU A 122 10.78 -32.79 21.35
N LEU A 123 9.99 -32.43 20.31
CA LEU A 123 9.54 -33.26 19.17
C LEU A 123 9.15 -34.71 19.56
N LYS A 124 7.87 -34.95 19.91
CA LYS A 124 7.35 -36.29 20.29
C LYS A 124 7.62 -37.41 19.25
N LYS A 125 7.85 -37.09 17.97
CA LYS A 125 8.13 -38.06 16.87
C LYS A 125 9.62 -38.25 16.53
N ALA A 126 10.56 -37.38 16.97
CA ALA A 126 11.97 -37.51 16.60
C ALA A 126 12.63 -38.66 17.38
N GLN A 127 12.75 -39.84 16.76
CA GLN A 127 13.23 -41.05 17.43
C GLN A 127 14.75 -41.04 17.66
N ASN A 128 15.49 -40.06 17.12
CA ASN A 128 16.94 -39.95 17.26
C ASN A 128 17.46 -38.49 17.24
N LEU A 129 18.71 -38.29 17.69
CA LEU A 129 19.37 -36.98 17.80
C LEU A 129 19.57 -36.28 16.45
N GLU A 130 19.69 -37.02 15.36
CA GLU A 130 19.98 -36.47 14.02
C GLU A 130 18.80 -35.66 13.48
N GLU A 131 17.58 -36.14 13.65
CA GLU A 131 16.36 -35.41 13.27
C GLU A 131 16.21 -34.10 14.05
N GLN A 132 16.52 -34.11 15.35
CA GLN A 132 16.50 -32.90 16.18
C GLN A 132 17.54 -31.86 15.72
N LEU A 133 18.76 -32.32 15.40
CA LEU A 133 19.79 -31.44 14.83
C LEU A 133 19.37 -30.87 13.47
N ASN A 134 18.77 -31.69 12.60
CA ASN A 134 18.27 -31.28 11.30
C ASN A 134 17.16 -30.24 11.40
N SER A 135 16.31 -30.36 12.42
CA SER A 135 15.22 -29.43 12.70
C SER A 135 15.76 -28.08 13.20
N ILE A 136 16.66 -28.09 14.18
CA ILE A 136 17.27 -26.86 14.75
C ILE A 136 18.12 -26.11 13.73
N LEU A 137 18.95 -26.82 12.95
CA LEU A 137 19.81 -26.21 11.94
C LEU A 137 19.04 -25.90 10.63
N GLY A 138 17.82 -26.42 10.49
CA GLY A 138 17.05 -26.38 9.25
C GLY A 138 15.95 -25.31 9.21
N SER A 139 15.70 -24.60 10.31
CA SER A 139 14.68 -23.55 10.40
C SER A 139 15.24 -22.27 11.02
N TYR A 140 14.66 -21.12 10.66
CA TYR A 140 15.00 -19.83 11.27
C TYR A 140 14.74 -19.84 12.78
N GLN A 141 13.55 -20.28 13.21
CA GLN A 141 13.22 -20.43 14.63
C GLN A 141 14.24 -21.30 15.39
N GLY A 142 14.71 -22.38 14.75
CA GLY A 142 15.74 -23.26 15.32
C GLY A 142 17.10 -22.57 15.48
N LEU A 143 17.54 -21.80 14.47
CA LEU A 143 18.79 -21.04 14.52
C LEU A 143 18.72 -19.85 15.49
N MET A 144 17.59 -19.15 15.51
CA MET A 144 17.29 -18.10 16.49
C MET A 144 17.44 -18.64 17.90
N PHE A 145 16.74 -19.73 18.21
CA PHE A 145 16.86 -20.41 19.50
C PHE A 145 18.30 -20.89 19.78
N LEU A 146 18.98 -21.47 18.78
CA LEU A 146 20.35 -21.97 18.95
C LEU A 146 21.34 -20.86 19.32
N PHE A 147 21.21 -19.66 18.72
CA PHE A 147 22.17 -18.57 18.88
C PHE A 147 21.82 -17.59 19.99
N THR A 148 20.54 -17.47 20.33
CA THR A 148 20.06 -16.44 21.26
C THR A 148 19.30 -17.02 22.45
N GLY A 149 18.82 -18.26 22.33
CA GLY A 149 17.94 -18.88 23.31
C GLY A 149 16.49 -18.40 23.27
N VAL A 150 16.11 -17.50 22.34
CA VAL A 150 14.71 -17.08 22.19
C VAL A 150 13.93 -18.00 21.26
N ALA A 151 12.62 -18.12 21.52
CA ALA A 151 11.68 -18.87 20.72
C ALA A 151 10.45 -18.01 20.43
N ASP A 152 9.92 -18.14 19.22
CA ASP A 152 8.69 -17.50 18.78
C ASP A 152 7.52 -17.76 19.76
N PHE A 153 6.75 -16.71 20.06
CA PHE A 153 5.71 -16.67 21.08
C PHE A 153 4.37 -16.08 20.61
N GLY A 154 4.39 -15.17 19.64
CA GLY A 154 3.19 -14.56 19.07
C GLY A 154 3.51 -13.46 18.06
N SER A 155 2.47 -12.85 17.48
CA SER A 155 2.60 -11.76 16.50
C SER A 155 1.48 -10.74 16.62
N ASP A 156 1.69 -9.54 16.07
CA ASP A 156 0.65 -8.52 15.94
C ASP A 156 0.05 -8.49 14.51
N GLY A 157 -1.01 -7.71 14.31
CA GLY A 157 -1.65 -7.53 12.99
C GLY A 157 -0.78 -6.78 11.97
N GLY A 158 0.31 -6.15 12.41
CA GLY A 158 1.30 -5.45 11.58
C GLY A 158 2.37 -6.37 10.99
N GLY A 159 2.47 -7.61 11.46
CA GLY A 159 3.47 -8.59 11.03
C GLY A 159 4.71 -8.66 11.92
N ASP A 160 4.78 -7.86 12.99
CA ASP A 160 5.83 -7.98 14.00
C ASP A 160 5.58 -9.20 14.88
N SER A 161 6.65 -9.78 15.43
CA SER A 161 6.57 -10.98 16.28
C SER A 161 7.16 -10.73 17.66
N CYS A 162 6.75 -11.52 18.64
CA CYS A 162 7.33 -11.50 19.98
C CYS A 162 7.94 -12.87 20.30
N TRP A 163 9.06 -12.84 21.02
CA TRP A 163 9.95 -13.98 21.21
C TRP A 163 10.32 -14.11 22.68
N VAL A 164 10.15 -15.32 23.23
CA VAL A 164 10.40 -15.63 24.63
C VAL A 164 11.79 -16.23 24.83
N ASN A 165 12.53 -15.72 25.82
CA ASN A 165 13.82 -16.23 26.25
C ASN A 165 13.67 -17.53 27.07
N LEU A 166 14.22 -18.63 26.54
CA LEU A 166 14.25 -19.94 27.19
C LEU A 166 15.54 -20.20 27.98
N LEU A 167 16.49 -19.26 28.03
CA LEU A 167 17.72 -19.41 28.82
C LEU A 167 17.43 -19.32 30.33
N PRO A 168 18.27 -19.95 31.18
CA PRO A 168 18.05 -19.90 32.62
C PRO A 168 18.07 -18.47 33.18
N ASN A 169 17.06 -18.14 33.98
CA ASN A 169 16.94 -16.87 34.69
C ASN A 169 16.87 -17.13 36.19
N ALA A 170 17.60 -16.35 36.99
CA ALA A 170 17.66 -16.51 38.45
C ALA A 170 16.30 -16.30 39.16
N GLU A 171 15.36 -15.62 38.52
CA GLU A 171 14.00 -15.38 39.04
C GLU A 171 12.96 -16.36 38.50
N GLY A 172 13.36 -17.29 37.61
CA GLY A 172 12.42 -18.19 36.94
C GLY A 172 11.51 -17.50 35.91
N SER A 173 11.80 -16.23 35.58
CA SER A 173 11.06 -15.44 34.60
C SER A 173 11.57 -15.64 33.17
N ALA A 174 10.65 -15.61 32.21
CA ALA A 174 10.91 -15.78 30.79
C ALA A 174 10.74 -14.43 30.05
N GLU A 175 11.86 -13.79 29.72
CA GLU A 175 11.86 -12.46 29.08
C GLU A 175 11.20 -12.51 27.70
N VAL A 176 10.43 -11.49 27.35
CA VAL A 176 9.80 -11.36 26.02
C VAL A 176 10.45 -10.21 25.27
N HIS A 177 10.92 -10.50 24.06
CA HIS A 177 11.49 -9.52 23.13
C HIS A 177 10.51 -9.30 21.99
N ARG A 178 10.33 -8.05 21.56
CA ARG A 178 9.67 -7.76 20.29
C ARG A 178 10.69 -7.89 19.16
N TYR A 179 10.22 -8.31 18.00
CA TYR A 179 10.97 -8.49 16.77
C TYR A 179 10.28 -7.74 15.65
N ASN A 180 10.96 -6.72 15.14
CA ASN A 180 10.47 -5.91 14.05
C ASN A 180 10.78 -6.63 12.72
N HIS A 181 9.74 -7.01 11.99
CA HIS A 181 9.88 -7.81 10.77
C HIS A 181 10.41 -6.99 9.58
N GLU A 182 10.20 -5.67 9.57
CA GLU A 182 10.66 -4.79 8.49
C GLU A 182 12.18 -4.65 8.47
N ILE A 183 12.80 -4.49 9.65
CA ILE A 183 14.26 -4.36 9.79
C ILE A 183 14.93 -5.68 10.15
N GLY A 184 14.15 -6.67 10.62
CA GLY A 184 14.60 -8.00 10.98
C GLY A 184 15.46 -8.02 12.25
N GLU A 185 15.14 -7.19 13.25
CA GLU A 185 15.91 -7.02 14.49
C GLU A 185 15.03 -7.17 15.75
N LEU A 186 15.63 -7.57 16.87
CA LEU A 186 14.98 -7.51 18.18
C LEU A 186 15.02 -6.08 18.72
N GLU A 187 13.93 -5.61 19.35
CA GLU A 187 13.88 -4.29 19.97
C GLU A 187 14.81 -4.18 21.20
N ASP A 188 15.23 -2.94 21.48
CA ASP A 188 16.28 -2.59 22.46
C ASP A 188 15.96 -3.00 23.91
N GLU A 189 14.69 -2.99 24.33
CA GLU A 189 14.30 -3.29 25.71
C GLU A 189 13.34 -4.50 25.79
N PRO A 190 13.72 -5.57 26.51
CA PRO A 190 12.81 -6.70 26.73
C PRO A 190 11.78 -6.40 27.82
N PHE A 191 10.66 -7.09 27.73
CA PHE A 191 9.81 -7.32 28.89
C PHE A 191 10.44 -8.41 29.74
N PHE A 192 10.54 -8.20 31.06
CA PHE A 192 11.35 -9.06 31.94
C PHE A 192 10.73 -10.44 32.29
N SER A 193 9.50 -10.68 31.83
CA SER A 193 8.73 -11.92 32.00
C SER A 193 7.53 -11.94 31.03
N ILE A 194 6.89 -13.10 30.83
CA ILE A 194 5.62 -13.21 30.09
C ILE A 194 4.51 -12.47 30.85
N SER A 195 4.49 -12.61 32.17
CA SER A 195 3.54 -11.95 33.06
C SER A 195 3.62 -10.42 32.93
N HIS A 196 4.83 -9.86 32.84
CA HIS A 196 5.08 -8.44 32.64
C HIS A 196 4.68 -7.99 31.24
N PHE A 197 4.99 -8.79 30.22
CA PHE A 197 4.56 -8.51 28.84
C PHE A 197 3.04 -8.36 28.75
N ILE A 198 2.29 -9.32 29.29
CA ILE A 198 0.81 -9.27 29.30
C ILE A 198 0.30 -8.09 30.13
N ALA A 199 0.87 -7.88 31.31
CA ALA A 199 0.47 -6.78 32.18
C ALA A 199 0.66 -5.39 31.55
N SER A 200 1.69 -5.24 30.72
CA SER A 200 2.06 -3.96 30.11
C SER A 200 1.32 -3.66 28.82
N ASN A 201 0.96 -4.69 28.03
CA ASN A 201 0.37 -4.50 26.71
C ASN A 201 -1.16 -4.46 26.72
N TRP A 202 -1.82 -5.16 27.65
CA TRP A 202 -3.28 -5.08 27.79
C TRP A 202 -3.63 -4.23 28.99
N SER A 203 -4.56 -3.30 28.81
CA SER A 203 -5.27 -2.62 29.88
C SER A 203 -6.75 -2.90 29.73
N SER A 204 -7.44 -3.22 30.83
CA SER A 204 -8.90 -3.34 30.78
C SER A 204 -9.60 -1.98 30.75
N GLU A 205 -8.87 -0.89 30.49
CA GLU A 205 -9.34 0.50 30.42
C GLU A 205 -9.38 1.04 28.97
N GLU A 206 -8.58 0.49 28.04
CA GLU A 206 -8.48 0.97 26.65
C GLU A 206 -9.20 0.01 25.70
N ASP A 207 -10.43 0.36 25.34
CA ASP A 207 -11.09 0.01 24.08
C ASP A 207 -12.11 1.13 23.88
N ASP A 208 -11.63 2.25 23.34
CA ASP A 208 -12.38 3.41 22.85
C ASP A 208 -11.88 3.68 21.41
N ASP A 209 -11.79 2.62 20.61
CA ASP A 209 -11.66 2.75 19.16
C ASP A 209 -13.02 2.41 18.54
N ASP A 210 -13.68 3.47 18.08
CA ASP A 210 -14.90 3.49 17.28
C ASP A 210 -14.74 2.64 16.00
N TYR A 211 -14.88 1.33 16.12
CA TYR A 211 -15.31 0.47 15.01
C TYR A 211 -16.78 0.15 15.23
N ASP A 212 -17.64 1.05 14.73
CA ASP A 212 -19.01 0.72 14.35
C ASP A 212 -18.95 -0.28 13.17
N GLU A 213 -18.62 -1.56 13.45
CA GLU A 213 -19.00 -2.67 12.59
C GLU A 213 -20.36 -3.20 13.06
N ASP A 214 -21.35 -2.94 12.21
CA ASP A 214 -22.66 -3.56 12.22
C ASP A 214 -22.51 -5.10 12.23
N ASP A 215 -22.61 -5.72 13.40
CA ASP A 215 -22.99 -7.12 13.50
C ASP A 215 -24.41 -7.25 14.05
N GLU A 216 -25.23 -7.91 13.24
CA GLU A 216 -26.64 -8.24 13.44
C GLU A 216 -26.87 -9.05 14.74
N ASP A 217 -28.03 -8.80 15.36
CA ASP A 217 -28.79 -9.76 16.18
C ASP A 217 -28.12 -10.37 17.42
N GLY A 218 -28.00 -9.55 18.48
CA GLY A 218 -27.84 -10.03 19.85
C GLY A 218 -28.79 -9.33 20.83
N GLU A 219 -30.00 -9.85 21.03
CA GLU A 219 -30.85 -9.47 22.17
C GLU A 219 -30.17 -9.91 23.49
N GLY A 220 -29.33 -9.04 24.05
CA GLY A 220 -28.72 -9.24 25.38
C GLY A 220 -28.49 -7.91 26.08
N GLU A 221 -28.75 -7.87 27.40
CA GLU A 221 -28.31 -6.72 28.21
C GLU A 221 -26.77 -6.65 28.19
N PRO A 222 -26.17 -5.47 28.01
CA PRO A 222 -24.72 -5.31 28.03
C PRO A 222 -24.16 -5.74 29.39
N GLU A 223 -23.23 -6.69 29.39
CA GLU A 223 -22.57 -7.20 30.60
C GLU A 223 -21.66 -6.10 31.20
N GLU A 224 -21.66 -5.96 32.54
CA GLU A 224 -20.81 -4.97 33.22
C GLU A 224 -19.31 -5.27 33.03
N ARG A 225 -18.54 -4.24 32.63
CA ARG A 225 -17.07 -4.31 32.49
C ARG A 225 -16.41 -4.43 33.87
N ILE A 226 -15.44 -5.34 33.99
CA ILE A 226 -14.64 -5.53 35.19
C ILE A 226 -13.29 -4.83 35.01
N GLU A 227 -13.02 -3.83 35.85
CA GLU A 227 -11.74 -3.11 35.89
C GLU A 227 -10.60 -4.02 36.40
N SER A 228 -9.38 -3.73 35.93
CA SER A 228 -8.15 -4.40 36.35
C SER A 228 -7.78 -3.96 37.76
N VAL A 229 -7.29 -4.89 38.58
CA VAL A 229 -6.85 -4.58 39.96
C VAL A 229 -5.33 -4.46 40.10
N LEU A 230 -4.60 -4.58 39.00
CA LEU A 230 -3.16 -4.36 38.92
C LEU A 230 -2.85 -2.85 38.82
N ASP A 231 -2.30 -2.26 39.88
CA ASP A 231 -1.89 -0.85 39.91
C ASP A 231 -0.68 -0.58 38.99
N GLU A 232 -0.79 0.38 38.08
CA GLU A 232 0.34 0.83 37.23
C GLU A 232 1.59 1.20 38.02
N LYS A 233 1.45 1.71 39.24
CA LYS A 233 2.61 2.03 40.10
C LYS A 233 3.38 0.78 40.49
N LEU A 234 2.71 -0.37 40.59
CA LEU A 234 3.35 -1.65 40.86
C LEU A 234 4.19 -2.09 39.64
N LEU A 235 3.63 -1.93 38.44
CA LEU A 235 4.29 -2.23 37.16
C LEU A 235 5.56 -1.38 36.96
N LYS A 236 5.43 -0.05 37.07
CA LYS A 236 6.58 0.89 36.96
C LYS A 236 7.66 0.66 38.03
N GLN A 237 7.28 0.20 39.22
CA GLN A 237 8.25 -0.16 40.26
C GLN A 237 8.97 -1.48 39.96
N TYR A 238 8.27 -2.45 39.37
CA TYR A 238 8.85 -3.71 38.93
C TYR A 238 9.88 -3.49 37.80
N GLU A 239 9.50 -2.77 36.74
CA GLU A 239 10.39 -2.42 35.62
C GLU A 239 11.71 -1.82 36.09
N LYS A 240 11.65 -0.84 36.99
CA LYS A 240 12.84 -0.17 37.54
C LYS A 240 13.76 -1.11 38.33
N GLU A 241 13.21 -2.11 39.00
CA GLU A 241 13.99 -3.10 39.75
C GLU A 241 14.54 -4.19 38.82
N ALA A 242 13.75 -4.62 37.84
CA ALA A 242 14.13 -5.63 36.85
C ALA A 242 15.21 -5.12 35.89
N GLN A 243 15.10 -3.89 35.37
CA GLN A 243 16.12 -3.25 34.52
C GLN A 243 17.49 -3.22 35.24
N LYS A 244 17.53 -2.79 36.50
CA LYS A 244 18.77 -2.76 37.29
C LYS A 244 19.43 -4.13 37.46
N LYS A 245 18.64 -5.20 37.43
CA LYS A 245 19.15 -6.59 37.48
C LYS A 245 19.61 -7.01 36.08
N TYR A 246 18.86 -6.68 35.04
CA TYR A 246 19.18 -6.94 33.64
C TYR A 246 20.51 -6.30 33.24
N ASP A 247 20.73 -5.02 33.54
CA ASP A 247 21.96 -4.27 33.23
C ASP A 247 23.24 -4.90 33.78
N LYS A 248 23.13 -5.65 34.89
CA LYS A 248 24.27 -6.32 35.55
C LYS A 248 24.58 -7.70 34.98
N ARG A 249 23.72 -8.24 34.12
CA ARG A 249 23.93 -9.55 33.51
C ARG A 249 25.08 -9.51 32.51
N GLN A 250 25.75 -10.65 32.35
CA GLN A 250 26.82 -10.79 31.37
C GLN A 250 26.22 -10.92 29.97
N PHE A 251 26.90 -10.42 28.94
CA PHE A 251 26.37 -10.39 27.57
C PHE A 251 25.85 -11.74 27.07
N HIS A 252 26.56 -12.83 27.38
CA HIS A 252 26.24 -14.19 26.94
C HIS A 252 25.06 -14.84 27.68
N THR A 253 24.39 -14.08 28.54
CA THR A 253 23.14 -14.45 29.23
C THR A 253 21.97 -13.56 28.82
N LYS A 254 22.21 -12.59 27.91
CA LYS A 254 21.21 -11.67 27.38
C LYS A 254 20.95 -12.00 25.92
N SER A 255 19.71 -12.32 25.60
CA SER A 255 19.35 -12.75 24.25
C SER A 255 19.51 -11.67 23.19
N LEU A 256 19.27 -10.40 23.54
CA LEU A 256 19.48 -9.25 22.64
C LEU A 256 20.96 -9.12 22.24
N GLU A 257 21.88 -9.10 23.21
CA GLU A 257 23.32 -9.00 22.94
C GLU A 257 23.85 -10.24 22.16
N LEU A 258 23.24 -11.40 22.35
CA LEU A 258 23.52 -12.61 21.56
C LEU A 258 22.94 -12.53 20.14
N PHE A 259 21.77 -11.89 19.98
CA PHE A 259 21.12 -11.66 18.69
C PHE A 259 21.94 -10.70 17.84
N GLU A 260 22.29 -9.51 18.34
CA GLU A 260 23.13 -8.53 17.64
C GLU A 260 24.43 -9.17 17.14
N ARG A 261 25.04 -10.01 17.98
CA ARG A 261 26.25 -10.76 17.65
C ARG A 261 26.04 -11.80 16.55
N SER A 262 24.89 -12.47 16.57
CA SER A 262 24.58 -13.59 15.68
C SER A 262 23.80 -13.16 14.44
N ALA A 263 23.39 -11.90 14.35
CA ALA A 263 22.56 -11.35 13.28
C ALA A 263 23.16 -11.62 11.88
N TRP A 264 24.48 -11.55 11.74
CA TRP A 264 25.15 -11.87 10.48
C TRP A 264 25.07 -13.36 10.11
N LEU A 265 25.13 -14.27 11.08
CA LEU A 265 24.92 -15.70 10.85
C LEU A 265 23.46 -16.00 10.54
N LEU A 266 22.53 -15.32 11.20
CA LEU A 266 21.09 -15.39 10.92
C LEU A 266 20.74 -14.79 9.55
N GLY A 267 21.55 -13.87 9.02
CA GLY A 267 21.43 -13.37 7.65
C GLY A 267 21.61 -14.46 6.58
N HIS A 268 22.35 -15.54 6.88
CA HIS A 268 22.36 -16.72 6.00
C HIS A 268 20.99 -17.40 5.91
N SER A 269 20.14 -17.20 6.92
CA SER A 269 18.80 -17.77 6.96
C SER A 269 17.69 -16.97 6.32
N TYR A 270 17.82 -15.65 6.29
CA TYR A 270 16.93 -14.78 5.53
C TYR A 270 17.37 -14.62 4.07
N GLY A 271 18.58 -15.08 3.75
CA GLY A 271 19.26 -14.76 2.50
C GLY A 271 19.23 -13.27 2.21
N ASP A 272 19.54 -12.49 3.26
CA ASP A 272 19.67 -11.04 3.22
C ASP A 272 20.34 -10.59 1.91
N PRO A 273 19.89 -9.47 1.31
CA PRO A 273 20.57 -8.86 0.18
C PRO A 273 22.07 -8.83 0.47
N ALA A 274 22.91 -9.06 -0.56
CA ALA A 274 24.36 -9.17 -0.37
C ALA A 274 24.94 -8.05 0.50
N TYR A 275 24.37 -6.85 0.34
CA TYR A 275 24.71 -5.65 1.08
C TYR A 275 24.39 -5.76 2.58
N ALA A 276 23.12 -6.03 2.96
CA ALA A 276 22.71 -6.11 4.36
C ALA A 276 23.46 -7.24 5.11
N TYR A 277 23.68 -8.37 4.43
CA TYR A 277 24.51 -9.45 4.97
C TYR A 277 25.95 -9.00 5.25
N ALA A 278 26.57 -8.29 4.31
CA ALA A 278 27.96 -7.89 4.44
C ALA A 278 28.14 -6.76 5.47
N GLU A 279 27.16 -5.87 5.61
CA GLU A 279 27.11 -4.87 6.69
C GLU A 279 27.05 -5.53 8.07
N LYS A 280 26.15 -6.49 8.26
CA LYS A 280 26.08 -7.29 9.48
C LYS A 280 27.37 -8.11 9.70
N LEU A 281 27.97 -8.67 8.64
CA LEU A 281 29.24 -9.39 8.75
C LEU A 281 30.40 -8.46 9.17
N ALA A 282 30.38 -7.18 8.79
CA ALA A 282 31.41 -6.22 9.19
C ALA A 282 31.36 -5.89 10.69
N SER A 283 30.20 -6.00 11.34
CA SER A 283 30.08 -5.89 12.80
C SER A 283 30.40 -7.20 13.53
N ALA A 284 30.68 -8.29 12.80
CA ALA A 284 31.00 -9.56 13.42
C ALA A 284 32.28 -9.45 14.30
N PRO A 285 32.28 -10.09 15.49
CA PRO A 285 33.41 -10.17 16.40
C PRO A 285 34.75 -10.47 15.72
N LYS A 286 35.80 -9.77 16.18
CA LYS A 286 37.17 -9.93 15.69
C LYS A 286 37.79 -11.20 16.24
N PHE A 287 38.90 -11.62 15.64
CA PHE A 287 39.68 -12.75 16.15
C PHE A 287 40.24 -12.49 17.57
N SER A 288 40.42 -11.23 17.96
CA SER A 288 40.77 -10.87 19.34
C SER A 288 39.65 -11.15 20.35
N ASP A 289 38.40 -11.01 19.92
CA ASP A 289 37.23 -11.24 20.78
C ASP A 289 37.05 -12.74 21.03
N TRP A 290 37.28 -13.57 20.01
CA TRP A 290 37.41 -15.02 20.15
C TRP A 290 38.41 -15.41 21.26
N GLU A 291 39.62 -14.86 21.22
CA GLU A 291 40.68 -15.17 22.19
C GLU A 291 40.31 -14.78 23.64
N ALA A 292 39.53 -13.72 23.80
CA ALA A 292 39.02 -13.30 25.11
C ALA A 292 37.90 -14.24 25.60
N GLU A 293 36.98 -14.59 24.72
CA GLU A 293 35.73 -15.27 25.06
C GLU A 293 35.82 -16.78 25.11
N LYS A 294 36.82 -17.40 24.48
CA LYS A 294 36.98 -18.87 24.53
C LYS A 294 37.05 -19.43 25.97
N LYS A 295 37.43 -18.59 26.94
CA LYS A 295 37.47 -18.91 28.39
C LYS A 295 36.09 -19.01 29.04
N ILE A 296 35.05 -18.44 28.44
CA ILE A 296 33.68 -18.43 28.97
C ILE A 296 32.70 -19.25 28.13
N LEU A 297 33.16 -19.87 27.04
CA LEU A 297 32.38 -20.79 26.22
C LEU A 297 31.71 -21.92 27.00
N GLU A 298 32.38 -22.41 28.05
CA GLU A 298 31.84 -23.47 28.91
C GLU A 298 30.60 -23.05 29.74
N LYS A 299 30.25 -21.75 29.71
CA LYS A 299 29.16 -21.16 30.48
C LYS A 299 27.93 -20.80 29.65
N SER A 300 28.00 -20.88 28.32
CA SER A 300 26.91 -20.46 27.43
C SER A 300 26.85 -21.34 26.18
N HIS A 301 25.79 -22.15 26.09
CA HIS A 301 25.51 -22.97 24.91
C HIS A 301 25.29 -22.14 23.64
N PRO A 302 24.53 -21.02 23.67
CA PRO A 302 24.36 -20.20 22.48
C PRO A 302 25.67 -19.57 21.98
N LEU A 303 26.50 -19.07 22.89
CA LEU A 303 27.81 -18.52 22.52
C LEU A 303 28.76 -19.58 21.92
N ALA A 304 28.70 -20.81 22.43
CA ALA A 304 29.45 -21.93 21.87
C ALA A 304 28.93 -22.35 20.49
N ALA A 305 27.61 -22.36 20.28
CA ALA A 305 27.02 -22.61 18.97
C ALA A 305 27.45 -21.54 17.95
N TYR A 306 27.39 -20.27 18.36
CA TYR A 306 27.86 -19.12 17.57
C TYR A 306 29.31 -19.33 17.13
N TRP A 307 30.26 -19.54 18.05
CA TRP A 307 31.67 -19.61 17.69
C TRP A 307 32.04 -20.82 16.83
N ILE A 308 31.34 -21.96 16.97
CA ILE A 308 31.52 -23.11 16.08
C ILE A 308 31.18 -22.72 14.62
N LEU A 309 29.99 -22.15 14.42
CA LEU A 309 29.48 -21.85 13.08
C LEU A 309 30.16 -20.62 12.48
N ALA A 310 30.41 -19.59 13.27
CA ALA A 310 31.17 -18.40 12.87
C ALA A 310 32.53 -18.79 12.29
N HIS A 311 33.33 -19.57 13.04
CA HIS A 311 34.64 -20.00 12.58
C HIS A 311 34.59 -20.95 11.37
N TYR A 312 33.55 -21.79 11.28
CA TYR A 312 33.36 -22.64 10.11
C TYR A 312 33.19 -21.80 8.84
N PHE A 313 32.26 -20.83 8.85
CA PHE A 313 31.98 -19.97 7.70
C PHE A 313 33.10 -18.97 7.39
N MET A 314 33.78 -18.44 8.40
CA MET A 314 34.95 -17.56 8.24
C MET A 314 36.25 -18.30 7.87
N LYS A 315 36.21 -19.63 7.71
CA LYS A 315 37.40 -20.48 7.47
C LYS A 315 38.51 -20.34 8.52
N ASN A 316 38.16 -20.09 9.77
CA ASN A 316 39.10 -20.14 10.90
C ASN A 316 39.20 -21.58 11.41
N GLU A 317 39.81 -22.48 10.63
CA GLU A 317 39.72 -23.93 10.86
C GLU A 317 40.27 -24.37 12.22
N ASN A 318 41.36 -23.77 12.68
CA ASN A 318 41.96 -24.11 13.97
C ASN A 318 41.07 -23.68 15.13
N ALA A 319 40.55 -22.45 15.07
CA ALA A 319 39.63 -21.94 16.08
C ALA A 319 38.30 -22.70 16.09
N CYS A 320 37.79 -23.10 14.91
CA CYS A 320 36.59 -23.94 14.80
C CYS A 320 36.78 -25.29 15.51
N ARG A 321 37.92 -25.95 15.29
CA ARG A 321 38.25 -27.22 15.96
C ARG A 321 38.37 -27.07 17.48
N GLU A 322 38.94 -25.97 17.96
CA GLU A 322 39.03 -25.64 19.39
C GLU A 322 37.64 -25.42 20.00
N ALA A 323 36.79 -24.61 19.36
CA ALA A 323 35.41 -24.38 19.78
C ALA A 323 34.60 -25.69 19.85
N CYS A 324 34.70 -26.55 18.81
CA CYS A 324 34.08 -27.88 18.83
C CYS A 324 34.59 -28.76 19.98
N SER A 325 35.88 -28.66 20.33
CA SER A 325 36.44 -29.43 21.45
C SER A 325 35.91 -29.00 22.81
N ILE A 326 35.62 -27.70 22.99
CA ILE A 326 35.01 -27.18 24.21
C ILE A 326 33.54 -27.59 24.25
N ALA A 327 32.80 -27.38 23.16
CA ALA A 327 31.38 -27.66 23.07
C ALA A 327 31.01 -29.14 23.27
N LYS A 328 31.88 -30.08 22.88
CA LYS A 328 31.70 -31.51 23.16
C LYS A 328 31.65 -31.86 24.65
N LYS A 329 32.18 -31.01 25.52
CA LYS A 329 32.22 -31.22 26.97
C LYS A 329 31.04 -30.58 27.70
N LEU A 330 30.23 -29.77 27.01
CA LEU A 330 29.05 -29.13 27.60
C LEU A 330 27.94 -30.16 27.85
N PRO A 331 27.10 -29.95 28.87
CA PRO A 331 25.94 -30.81 29.13
C PRO A 331 24.90 -30.72 27.99
N GLY A 332 24.02 -31.72 27.89
CA GLY A 332 23.04 -31.84 26.81
C GLY A 332 23.53 -32.72 25.65
N LYS A 333 22.73 -32.83 24.58
CA LYS A 333 23.00 -33.66 23.39
C LYS A 333 23.10 -32.85 22.10
N ILE A 334 22.35 -31.75 21.97
CA ILE A 334 22.29 -30.95 20.74
C ILE A 334 23.65 -30.36 20.39
N LEU A 335 24.22 -29.53 21.26
CA LEU A 335 25.47 -28.82 20.96
C LEU A 335 26.68 -29.77 20.75
N PRO A 336 26.88 -30.83 21.56
CA PRO A 336 27.86 -31.88 21.25
C PRO A 336 27.63 -32.56 19.89
N GLY A 337 26.36 -32.75 19.49
CA GLY A 337 25.96 -33.27 18.19
C GLY A 337 26.33 -32.35 17.03
N ILE A 338 26.10 -31.03 17.16
CA ILE A 338 26.52 -30.01 16.19
C ILE A 338 28.05 -30.02 16.05
N ALA A 339 28.78 -29.99 17.16
CA ALA A 339 30.25 -30.01 17.16
C ALA A 339 30.81 -31.26 16.48
N LYS A 340 30.17 -32.43 16.66
CA LYS A 340 30.53 -33.67 15.95
C LYS A 340 30.31 -33.54 14.44
N SER A 341 29.17 -32.99 14.03
CA SER A 341 28.79 -32.85 12.62
C SER A 341 29.73 -31.88 11.87
N VAL A 342 30.05 -30.74 12.48
CA VAL A 342 30.99 -29.76 11.93
C VAL A 342 32.40 -30.32 11.79
N LEU A 343 32.88 -31.11 12.76
CA LEU A 343 34.18 -31.78 12.65
C LEU A 343 34.22 -32.82 11.53
N LEU A 344 33.12 -33.55 11.30
CA LEU A 344 33.03 -34.48 10.17
C LEU A 344 33.07 -33.75 8.82
N LEU A 345 32.45 -32.57 8.73
CA LEU A 345 32.54 -31.71 7.54
C LEU A 345 33.96 -31.21 7.30
N LEU A 346 34.63 -30.69 8.34
CA LEU A 346 36.02 -30.22 8.24
C LEU A 346 37.00 -31.34 7.87
N ASP A 347 36.69 -32.59 8.24
CA ASP A 347 37.47 -33.77 7.89
C ASP A 347 37.11 -34.35 6.50
N GLY A 348 36.14 -33.78 5.78
CA GLY A 348 35.65 -34.30 4.50
C GLY A 348 34.92 -35.65 4.61
N LYS A 349 34.45 -36.01 5.82
CA LYS A 349 33.75 -37.27 6.14
C LYS A 349 32.23 -37.11 6.16
N SER A 350 31.73 -35.88 6.07
CA SER A 350 30.31 -35.56 5.84
C SER A 350 30.22 -34.64 4.63
N ASP A 351 29.16 -34.79 3.85
CA ASP A 351 28.79 -33.91 2.75
C ASP A 351 27.54 -33.09 3.08
N SER A 352 27.14 -32.99 4.35
CA SER A 352 26.03 -32.15 4.79
C SER A 352 26.16 -31.64 6.24
N LEU A 353 25.49 -30.53 6.51
CA LEU A 353 25.21 -30.00 7.85
C LEU A 353 23.70 -29.84 7.96
N GLY A 354 23.04 -30.66 8.78
CA GLY A 354 21.59 -30.66 8.79
C GLY A 354 21.03 -31.18 7.45
N LYS A 355 20.02 -30.48 6.92
CA LYS A 355 19.49 -30.69 5.56
C LYS A 355 20.32 -30.00 4.45
N VAL A 356 21.36 -29.24 4.78
CA VAL A 356 22.12 -28.45 3.81
C VAL A 356 23.25 -29.27 3.19
N LYS A 357 23.24 -29.42 1.86
CA LYS A 357 24.26 -30.15 1.09
C LYS A 357 25.60 -29.43 1.06
N GLY A 358 26.69 -30.19 0.98
CA GLY A 358 28.07 -29.75 1.12
C GLY A 358 28.51 -28.76 0.04
N LYS A 359 28.01 -28.91 -1.19
CA LYS A 359 28.26 -27.93 -2.26
C LYS A 359 27.75 -26.54 -1.88
N LYS A 360 26.52 -26.46 -1.37
CA LYS A 360 25.91 -25.19 -0.96
C LYS A 360 26.59 -24.60 0.27
N LEU A 361 26.97 -25.46 1.23
CA LEU A 361 27.76 -25.05 2.40
C LEU A 361 29.11 -24.45 1.98
N GLN A 362 29.79 -25.07 1.01
CA GLN A 362 31.06 -24.57 0.50
C GLN A 362 30.90 -23.24 -0.25
N GLU A 363 29.85 -23.09 -1.07
CA GLU A 363 29.51 -21.82 -1.73
C GLU A 363 29.29 -20.69 -0.71
N LEU A 364 28.48 -20.94 0.34
CA LEU A 364 28.23 -19.98 1.41
C LEU A 364 29.52 -19.65 2.16
N ARG A 365 30.31 -20.67 2.52
CA ARG A 365 31.61 -20.53 3.20
C ARG A 365 32.61 -19.72 2.36
N ASP A 366 32.64 -19.90 1.05
CA ASP A 366 33.50 -19.12 0.15
C ASP A 366 33.02 -17.68 0.00
N GLN A 367 31.70 -17.45 -0.05
CA GLN A 367 31.10 -16.12 -0.10
C GLN A 367 31.33 -15.35 1.20
N THR A 368 31.07 -15.96 2.37
CA THR A 368 31.35 -15.35 3.67
C THR A 368 32.82 -14.98 3.77
N PHE A 369 33.71 -15.93 3.48
CA PHE A 369 35.15 -15.70 3.57
C PHE A 369 35.60 -14.51 2.72
N LYS A 370 35.12 -14.36 1.48
CA LYS A 370 35.49 -13.23 0.61
C LYS A 370 35.05 -11.85 1.11
N ASN A 371 34.06 -11.79 2.00
CA ASN A 371 33.54 -10.54 2.56
C ASN A 371 34.01 -10.30 4.00
N CYS A 372 34.83 -11.18 4.57
CA CYS A 372 35.36 -11.01 5.92
C CYS A 372 36.41 -9.89 6.00
N ASP A 373 36.45 -9.21 7.13
CA ASP A 373 37.54 -8.31 7.49
C ASP A 373 38.80 -9.10 7.91
N ALA A 374 39.99 -8.63 7.55
CA ALA A 374 41.24 -9.31 7.90
C ALA A 374 41.44 -9.48 9.42
N SER A 375 40.85 -8.61 10.26
CA SER A 375 40.86 -8.71 11.72
C SER A 375 39.95 -9.80 12.29
N GLN A 376 38.99 -10.32 11.52
CA GLN A 376 38.12 -11.45 11.86
C GLN A 376 38.78 -12.80 11.51
N ILE A 377 39.71 -12.79 10.56
CA ILE A 377 40.39 -14.00 10.06
C ILE A 377 41.62 -14.35 10.91
N GLU A 378 41.82 -15.65 11.13
CA GLU A 378 42.99 -16.18 11.79
C GLU A 378 44.28 -15.73 11.06
N PRO A 379 45.34 -15.30 11.78
CA PRO A 379 46.49 -14.65 11.15
C PRO A 379 47.13 -15.41 9.99
N GLN A 380 47.11 -16.75 10.04
CA GLN A 380 47.68 -17.62 9.01
C GLN A 380 46.84 -17.69 7.72
N ASN A 381 45.52 -17.41 7.78
CA ASN A 381 44.62 -17.48 6.63
C ASN A 381 44.38 -16.14 5.93
N ARG A 382 44.92 -15.03 6.47
CA ARG A 382 44.78 -13.69 5.85
C ARG A 382 45.30 -13.64 4.41
N LYS A 383 46.34 -14.39 4.08
CA LYS A 383 46.84 -14.51 2.70
C LYS A 383 45.82 -15.16 1.76
N LEU A 384 45.05 -16.14 2.25
CA LEU A 384 44.00 -16.80 1.46
C LEU A 384 42.84 -15.83 1.19
N LEU A 385 42.56 -14.91 2.12
CA LEU A 385 41.56 -13.86 1.95
C LEU A 385 41.96 -12.88 0.83
N GLU A 386 43.23 -12.45 0.80
CA GLU A 386 43.78 -11.59 -0.26
C GLU A 386 43.71 -12.24 -1.66
N GLU A 387 43.93 -13.56 -1.74
CA GLU A 387 43.76 -14.32 -2.99
C GLU A 387 42.29 -14.45 -3.40
N ALA A 388 41.39 -14.70 -2.43
CA ALA A 388 39.97 -14.90 -2.69
C ALA A 388 39.24 -13.62 -3.14
N THR A 389 39.72 -12.44 -2.73
CA THR A 389 39.19 -11.12 -3.10
C THR A 389 39.67 -10.62 -4.47
N GLY A 390 40.56 -11.36 -5.15
CA GLY A 390 41.12 -10.94 -6.44
C GLY A 390 42.07 -9.74 -6.34
N LEU A 391 42.56 -9.45 -5.13
CA LEU A 391 43.59 -8.43 -4.88
C LEU A 391 45.01 -9.00 -5.10
N SER A 392 45.14 -10.32 -5.23
CA SER A 392 46.41 -10.96 -5.57
C SER A 392 46.85 -10.61 -7.00
N GLY A 393 48.04 -10.03 -7.12
CA GLY A 393 48.66 -9.73 -8.42
C GLY A 393 48.35 -8.37 -9.04
N LYS A 394 47.57 -7.49 -8.40
CA LYS A 394 47.42 -6.09 -8.83
C LYS A 394 48.78 -5.37 -8.74
N LYS A 395 49.14 -4.58 -9.75
CA LYS A 395 50.30 -3.68 -9.68
C LYS A 395 50.05 -2.69 -8.54
N LYS A 396 50.72 -2.87 -7.40
CA LYS A 396 50.77 -1.93 -6.29
C LYS A 396 52.15 -1.30 -6.22
N ILE A 397 52.23 -0.10 -5.68
CA ILE A 397 53.49 0.56 -5.37
C ILE A 397 53.50 0.98 -3.91
N ALA A 398 54.58 0.66 -3.19
CA ALA A 398 54.73 1.12 -1.82
C ALA A 398 54.77 2.66 -1.79
N THR A 399 54.07 3.28 -0.83
CA THR A 399 54.00 4.75 -0.70
C THR A 399 55.39 5.40 -0.68
N ALA A 400 56.39 4.72 -0.12
CA ALA A 400 57.77 5.19 -0.07
C ALA A 400 58.42 5.31 -1.46
N ASP A 401 58.11 4.40 -2.39
CA ASP A 401 58.66 4.41 -3.76
C ASP A 401 57.85 5.33 -4.68
N LEU A 402 56.53 5.43 -4.47
CA LEU A 402 55.68 6.41 -5.12
C LEU A 402 56.17 7.84 -4.87
N LYS A 403 56.52 8.16 -3.61
CA LYS A 403 57.13 9.46 -3.23
C LYS A 403 58.42 9.75 -3.99
N LYS A 404 59.28 8.76 -4.21
CA LYS A 404 60.54 8.93 -4.97
C LYS A 404 60.28 9.23 -6.45
N ARG A 405 59.26 8.62 -7.07
CA ARG A 405 58.90 8.86 -8.48
C ARG A 405 58.38 10.28 -8.70
N ILE A 406 57.52 10.78 -7.81
CA ILE A 406 57.05 12.17 -7.83
C ILE A 406 58.22 13.15 -7.66
N GLN A 407 59.15 12.86 -6.75
CA GLN A 407 60.36 13.69 -6.55
C GLN A 407 61.28 13.72 -7.78
N LYS A 408 61.26 12.67 -8.61
CA LYS A 408 61.98 12.62 -9.90
C LYS A 408 61.28 13.35 -11.05
N GLY A 409 60.10 13.94 -10.80
CA GLY A 409 59.38 14.75 -11.78
C GLY A 409 58.35 13.99 -12.62
N GLU A 410 58.04 12.73 -12.28
CA GLU A 410 56.98 11.99 -12.96
C GLU A 410 55.59 12.62 -12.66
N ALA A 411 54.75 12.71 -13.70
CA ALA A 411 53.44 13.36 -13.60
C ALA A 411 52.46 12.50 -12.79
N PRO A 412 51.78 13.04 -11.76
CA PRO A 412 50.85 12.27 -10.94
C PRO A 412 49.72 11.55 -11.72
N LEU A 413 49.14 12.18 -12.75
CA LEU A 413 48.07 11.57 -13.55
C LEU A 413 48.57 10.34 -14.33
N SER A 414 49.76 10.42 -14.94
CA SER A 414 50.36 9.27 -15.64
C SER A 414 50.71 8.12 -14.69
N LEU A 415 51.07 8.44 -13.43
CA LEU A 415 51.26 7.42 -12.40
C LEU A 415 49.93 6.75 -12.02
N MET A 416 48.81 7.47 -12.00
CA MET A 416 47.48 6.86 -11.78
C MET A 416 47.11 5.90 -12.89
N GLU A 417 47.42 6.23 -14.16
CA GLU A 417 47.21 5.35 -15.32
C GLU A 417 48.09 4.09 -15.29
N GLU A 418 49.31 4.16 -14.72
CA GLU A 418 50.18 3.00 -14.54
C GLU A 418 49.64 2.02 -13.48
N PHE A 419 48.91 2.54 -12.49
CA PHE A 419 48.31 1.82 -11.37
C PHE A 419 46.78 2.01 -11.33
N PRO A 420 46.02 1.60 -12.37
CA PRO A 420 44.62 2.01 -12.57
C PRO A 420 43.62 1.43 -11.55
N GLU A 421 44.05 0.48 -10.73
CA GLU A 421 43.23 -0.22 -9.72
C GLU A 421 43.71 0.03 -8.28
N ASP A 422 44.73 0.88 -8.09
CA ASP A 422 45.36 1.13 -6.79
C ASP A 422 44.83 2.42 -6.16
N VAL A 423 43.71 2.28 -5.44
CA VAL A 423 42.99 3.41 -4.85
C VAL A 423 43.82 4.15 -3.80
N GLU A 424 44.66 3.46 -3.02
CA GLU A 424 45.58 4.12 -2.08
C GLU A 424 46.59 5.01 -2.81
N THR A 425 47.14 4.50 -3.93
CA THR A 425 48.02 5.27 -4.81
C THR A 425 47.28 6.47 -5.42
N HIS A 426 46.03 6.29 -5.87
CA HIS A 426 45.21 7.38 -6.38
C HIS A 426 44.94 8.45 -5.33
N ASP A 427 44.50 8.06 -4.13
CA ASP A 427 44.20 8.97 -3.03
C ASP A 427 45.44 9.79 -2.60
N PHE A 428 46.62 9.17 -2.62
CA PHE A 428 47.88 9.87 -2.39
C PHE A 428 48.20 10.87 -3.51
N LEU A 429 48.07 10.46 -4.77
CA LEU A 429 48.38 11.30 -5.94
C LEU A 429 47.41 12.48 -6.07
N LEU A 430 46.11 12.31 -5.80
CA LEU A 430 45.13 13.38 -5.77
C LEU A 430 45.50 14.47 -4.75
N LYS A 431 45.92 14.07 -3.54
CA LYS A 431 46.40 15.01 -2.51
C LYS A 431 47.66 15.76 -2.96
N GLU A 432 48.58 15.11 -3.67
CA GLU A 432 49.76 15.77 -4.22
C GLU A 432 49.44 16.75 -5.36
N ILE A 433 48.44 16.46 -6.21
CA ILE A 433 47.94 17.40 -7.23
C ILE A 433 47.26 18.59 -6.55
N GLY A 434 46.39 18.35 -5.57
CA GLY A 434 45.66 19.40 -4.85
C GLY A 434 46.56 20.43 -4.16
N LYS A 435 47.74 20.02 -3.68
CA LYS A 435 48.76 20.95 -3.13
C LYS A 435 49.20 22.03 -4.12
N LYS A 436 49.11 21.76 -5.43
CA LYS A 436 49.52 22.69 -6.51
C LYS A 436 48.33 23.42 -7.16
N ASP A 437 47.10 22.96 -6.91
CA ASP A 437 45.86 23.48 -7.48
C ASP A 437 44.78 23.62 -6.39
N PRO A 438 44.63 24.82 -5.79
CA PRO A 438 43.68 25.04 -4.69
C PRO A 438 42.21 24.83 -5.07
N LYS A 439 41.84 25.02 -6.35
CA LYS A 439 40.46 24.79 -6.82
C LYS A 439 40.18 23.29 -6.84
N PHE A 440 41.11 22.51 -7.42
CA PHE A 440 41.02 21.04 -7.42
C PHE A 440 41.11 20.44 -6.03
N SER A 441 41.91 21.02 -5.12
CA SER A 441 42.00 20.56 -3.73
C SER A 441 40.63 20.52 -3.05
N LYS A 442 39.78 21.52 -3.27
CA LYS A 442 38.41 21.53 -2.73
C LYS A 442 37.54 20.42 -3.34
N THR A 443 37.65 20.18 -4.64
CA THR A 443 36.93 19.09 -5.32
C THR A 443 37.39 17.72 -4.79
N VAL A 444 38.69 17.55 -4.55
CA VAL A 444 39.26 16.32 -3.96
C VAL A 444 38.80 16.11 -2.51
N GLU A 445 38.72 17.18 -1.70
CA GLU A 445 38.16 17.12 -0.34
C GLU A 445 36.68 16.72 -0.35
N GLN A 446 35.89 17.27 -1.27
CA GLN A 446 34.49 16.89 -1.46
C GLN A 446 34.36 15.45 -1.93
N TYR A 447 35.15 15.01 -2.91
CA TYR A 447 35.20 13.61 -3.35
C TYR A 447 35.46 12.64 -2.18
N PHE A 448 36.46 12.94 -1.33
CA PHE A 448 36.75 12.09 -0.17
C PHE A 448 35.60 12.10 0.86
N LYS A 449 34.93 13.23 1.04
CA LYS A 449 33.75 13.33 1.91
C LYS A 449 32.60 12.48 1.37
N GLU A 450 32.20 12.69 0.12
CA GLU A 450 31.05 12.02 -0.50
C GLU A 450 31.27 10.53 -0.71
N ARG A 451 32.53 10.07 -0.85
CA ARG A 451 32.89 8.64 -0.77
C ARG A 451 32.57 8.00 0.59
N THR A 452 32.32 8.81 1.64
CA THR A 452 32.03 8.35 3.00
C THR A 452 30.68 8.81 3.56
N ASP A 453 29.89 9.60 2.82
CA ASP A 453 28.66 10.25 3.29
C ASP A 453 27.37 9.42 3.02
N SER A 454 26.18 9.98 3.23
CA SER A 454 24.85 9.34 3.12
C SER A 454 24.54 8.74 1.74
N SER A 455 23.74 7.67 1.71
CA SER A 455 23.30 6.93 0.50
C SER A 455 22.39 7.74 -0.45
N TYR A 456 21.89 8.89 -0.01
CA TYR A 456 20.98 9.75 -0.77
C TYR A 456 21.63 11.03 -1.32
N ASN A 457 22.92 11.26 -1.04
CA ASN A 457 23.59 12.47 -1.51
C ASN A 457 23.87 12.41 -3.02
N GLU A 458 23.58 13.51 -3.70
CA GLU A 458 23.96 13.73 -5.10
C GLU A 458 25.14 14.70 -5.16
N TRP A 459 26.26 14.27 -5.75
CA TRP A 459 27.46 15.11 -5.92
C TRP A 459 28.21 14.81 -7.23
N PRO A 460 28.75 15.85 -7.90
CA PRO A 460 28.34 17.24 -7.78
C PRO A 460 26.88 17.39 -8.24
N PHE A 461 26.14 18.40 -7.73
CA PHE A 461 24.77 18.65 -8.16
C PHE A 461 24.72 19.05 -9.65
N ASN A 462 25.59 19.97 -10.07
CA ASN A 462 25.72 20.39 -11.47
C ASN A 462 26.85 19.64 -12.18
N LYS A 463 26.64 19.25 -13.46
CA LYS A 463 27.66 18.56 -14.28
C LYS A 463 28.88 19.45 -14.56
N GLU A 464 28.69 20.77 -14.59
CA GLU A 464 29.74 21.76 -14.82
C GLU A 464 30.77 21.86 -13.69
N ASP A 465 30.41 21.40 -12.48
CA ASP A 465 31.28 21.40 -11.30
C ASP A 465 32.19 20.15 -11.24
N LEU A 466 32.02 19.21 -12.18
CA LEU A 466 32.76 17.95 -12.25
C LEU A 466 34.16 18.12 -12.88
N ASP A 467 35.19 17.61 -12.21
CA ASP A 467 36.56 17.62 -12.74
C ASP A 467 36.92 16.25 -13.34
N LEU A 468 37.19 16.23 -14.66
CA LEU A 468 37.47 15.00 -15.42
C LEU A 468 38.70 14.23 -14.91
N ARG A 469 39.62 14.88 -14.18
CA ARG A 469 40.79 14.20 -13.56
C ARG A 469 40.38 13.16 -12.51
N LEU A 470 39.15 13.21 -12.01
CA LEU A 470 38.60 12.26 -11.05
C LEU A 470 38.01 10.99 -11.68
N SER A 471 37.87 10.93 -13.01
CA SER A 471 37.23 9.81 -13.70
C SER A 471 37.82 8.44 -13.35
N LEU A 472 39.13 8.26 -13.58
CA LEU A 472 39.82 7.01 -13.26
C LEU A 472 39.81 6.69 -11.75
N PRO A 473 40.10 7.64 -10.83
CA PRO A 473 40.00 7.41 -9.38
C PRO A 473 38.60 7.00 -8.90
N ILE A 474 37.56 7.67 -9.36
CA ILE A 474 36.17 7.36 -8.99
C ILE A 474 35.79 5.97 -9.51
N SER A 475 36.13 5.65 -10.77
CA SER A 475 35.88 4.32 -11.35
C SER A 475 36.63 3.21 -10.61
N ALA A 476 37.89 3.44 -10.21
CA ALA A 476 38.66 2.49 -9.42
C ALA A 476 38.07 2.28 -8.02
N ALA A 477 37.70 3.37 -7.33
CA ALA A 477 37.05 3.31 -6.02
C ALA A 477 35.70 2.59 -6.07
N PHE A 478 34.89 2.89 -7.09
CA PHE A 478 33.61 2.20 -7.31
C PHE A 478 33.81 0.70 -7.56
N ARG A 479 34.73 0.33 -8.47
CA ARG A 479 35.01 -1.07 -8.79
C ARG A 479 35.61 -1.84 -7.62
N GLN A 480 36.39 -1.19 -6.75
CA GLN A 480 36.82 -1.78 -5.48
C GLN A 480 35.63 -2.01 -4.54
N GLY A 481 34.68 -1.06 -4.46
CA GLY A 481 33.47 -1.18 -3.65
C GLY A 481 32.38 -2.10 -4.19
N LEU A 482 32.56 -2.72 -5.37
CA LEU A 482 31.65 -3.76 -5.88
C LEU A 482 31.69 -5.04 -5.03
N ASN A 483 32.84 -5.31 -4.38
CA ASN A 483 32.96 -6.29 -3.31
C ASN A 483 32.84 -5.55 -1.98
N TYR A 484 31.91 -5.92 -1.10
CA TYR A 484 31.77 -5.22 0.17
C TYR A 484 32.94 -5.60 1.08
N ASP A 485 33.78 -4.62 1.39
CA ASP A 485 34.97 -4.71 2.25
C ASP A 485 34.90 -3.58 3.27
N VAL A 486 35.20 -3.89 4.53
CA VAL A 486 35.20 -2.98 5.69
C VAL A 486 36.03 -1.71 5.49
N GLU A 487 37.04 -1.73 4.61
CA GLU A 487 37.86 -0.56 4.29
C GLU A 487 37.22 0.37 3.23
N ASN A 488 36.23 -0.10 2.46
CA ASN A 488 35.61 0.62 1.35
C ASN A 488 34.09 0.49 1.34
N LYS A 489 33.47 0.81 2.49
CA LYS A 489 32.06 0.56 2.83
C LYS A 489 31.00 1.19 1.90
N LYS A 490 31.35 2.09 0.98
CA LYS A 490 30.37 2.93 0.26
C LYS A 490 30.73 3.17 -1.20
N ALA A 491 30.34 2.25 -2.08
CA ALA A 491 30.05 2.58 -3.48
C ALA A 491 28.53 2.82 -3.61
N TYR A 492 28.03 3.93 -3.06
CA TYR A 492 26.60 4.28 -3.07
C TYR A 492 26.27 5.37 -4.10
N ALA A 493 24.96 5.68 -4.22
CA ALA A 493 24.34 6.50 -5.26
C ALA A 493 25.12 7.76 -5.61
N GLY A 494 25.72 8.48 -4.65
CA GLY A 494 26.57 9.64 -4.92
C GLY A 494 27.68 9.35 -5.93
N ILE A 495 28.54 8.36 -5.67
CA ILE A 495 29.62 7.95 -6.59
C ILE A 495 29.08 7.38 -7.91
N ILE A 496 27.97 6.63 -7.86
CA ILE A 496 27.34 6.03 -9.05
C ILE A 496 26.81 7.12 -9.99
N LYS A 497 26.06 8.09 -9.44
CA LYS A 497 25.56 9.26 -10.15
C LYS A 497 26.70 10.15 -10.63
N THR A 498 27.78 10.31 -9.87
CA THR A 498 28.98 11.01 -10.36
C THR A 498 29.58 10.30 -11.58
N LEU A 499 29.67 8.97 -11.56
CA LEU A 499 30.11 8.17 -12.72
C LEU A 499 29.16 8.35 -13.91
N GLY A 500 27.85 8.37 -13.66
CA GLY A 500 26.84 8.65 -14.69
C GLY A 500 27.05 10.03 -15.34
N LYS A 501 27.35 11.05 -14.53
CA LYS A 501 27.63 12.42 -15.03
C LYS A 501 28.94 12.51 -15.82
N LEU A 502 29.95 11.67 -15.52
CA LEU A 502 31.19 11.61 -16.30
C LEU A 502 30.93 11.06 -17.71
N ASP A 503 30.08 10.04 -17.81
CA ASP A 503 29.63 9.40 -19.06
C ASP A 503 30.78 9.06 -20.03
N ASP A 504 31.88 8.53 -19.49
CA ASP A 504 33.09 8.18 -20.24
C ASP A 504 33.42 6.68 -20.19
N GLN A 505 34.49 6.25 -20.87
CA GLN A 505 34.87 4.85 -20.92
C GLN A 505 35.15 4.23 -19.53
N ASN A 506 35.64 5.02 -18.55
CA ASN A 506 35.89 4.52 -17.20
C ASN A 506 34.57 4.27 -16.46
N ALA A 507 33.56 5.13 -16.68
CA ALA A 507 32.20 4.93 -16.19
C ALA A 507 31.55 3.70 -16.83
N MET A 508 31.65 3.53 -18.15
CA MET A 508 31.13 2.36 -18.86
C MET A 508 31.77 1.05 -18.38
N ASN A 509 33.08 1.03 -18.18
CA ASN A 509 33.78 -0.13 -17.62
C ASN A 509 33.33 -0.44 -16.19
N ALA A 510 33.11 0.59 -15.37
CA ALA A 510 32.58 0.45 -14.03
C ALA A 510 31.15 -0.13 -14.03
N PHE A 511 30.25 0.43 -14.83
CA PHE A 511 28.86 -0.05 -14.94
C PHE A 511 28.77 -1.48 -15.48
N ARG A 512 29.58 -1.84 -16.49
CA ARG A 512 29.67 -3.22 -16.99
C ARG A 512 30.13 -4.19 -15.91
N ASP A 513 31.13 -3.79 -15.11
CA ASP A 513 31.57 -4.57 -13.95
C ASP A 513 30.48 -4.70 -12.88
N ALA A 514 29.72 -3.64 -12.61
CA ALA A 514 28.61 -3.66 -11.66
C ALA A 514 27.51 -4.63 -12.11
N VAL A 515 27.08 -4.51 -13.38
CA VAL A 515 26.09 -5.41 -13.99
C VAL A 515 26.55 -6.86 -13.89
N ARG A 516 27.85 -7.17 -14.01
CA ARG A 516 28.35 -8.55 -13.90
C ARG A 516 28.54 -9.04 -12.47
N LYS A 517 28.96 -8.19 -11.54
CA LYS A 517 29.42 -8.59 -10.20
C LYS A 517 28.35 -8.48 -9.11
N LEU A 518 27.44 -7.50 -9.20
CA LEU A 518 26.40 -7.27 -8.17
C LEU A 518 25.34 -8.37 -8.19
N LYS A 519 24.67 -8.64 -7.06
CA LYS A 519 23.46 -9.48 -7.07
C LYS A 519 22.28 -8.71 -7.66
N GLN A 520 21.28 -9.42 -8.19
CA GLN A 520 20.13 -8.82 -8.88
C GLN A 520 19.24 -7.92 -8.01
N ASP A 521 19.28 -8.13 -6.70
CA ASP A 521 18.53 -7.45 -5.63
C ASP A 521 19.38 -6.37 -4.94
N ASP A 522 20.57 -6.09 -5.46
CA ASP A 522 21.42 -5.01 -4.95
C ASP A 522 20.91 -3.67 -5.47
N LYS A 523 20.50 -2.77 -4.56
CA LYS A 523 19.95 -1.44 -4.90
C LYS A 523 20.87 -0.59 -5.77
N ARG A 524 22.19 -0.82 -5.73
CA ARG A 524 23.12 -0.11 -6.62
C ARG A 524 22.88 -0.41 -8.09
N LEU A 525 22.30 -1.57 -8.42
CA LEU A 525 21.90 -1.87 -9.79
C LEU A 525 20.82 -0.90 -10.27
N GLU A 526 19.86 -0.51 -9.43
CA GLU A 526 18.83 0.48 -9.77
C GLU A 526 19.47 1.76 -10.32
N GLU A 527 20.38 2.36 -9.54
CA GLU A 527 21.09 3.59 -9.88
C GLU A 527 22.00 3.42 -11.11
N VAL A 528 22.67 2.26 -11.25
CA VAL A 528 23.49 1.95 -12.43
C VAL A 528 22.63 1.83 -13.68
N ILE A 529 21.45 1.20 -13.59
CA ILE A 529 20.52 1.10 -14.72
C ILE A 529 19.99 2.49 -15.08
N SER A 530 19.58 3.32 -14.11
CA SER A 530 19.16 4.70 -14.37
C SER A 530 20.24 5.52 -15.07
N CYS A 531 21.50 5.45 -14.61
CA CYS A 531 22.62 6.14 -15.28
C CYS A 531 22.86 5.62 -16.70
N LEU A 532 22.67 4.32 -16.95
CA LEU A 532 22.81 3.75 -18.30
C LEU A 532 21.67 4.16 -19.23
N LEU A 533 20.45 4.36 -18.71
CA LEU A 533 19.29 4.82 -19.48
C LEU A 533 19.44 6.28 -19.92
N GLU A 534 20.07 7.11 -19.09
CA GLU A 534 20.33 8.54 -19.36
C GLU A 534 21.63 8.80 -20.15
N SER A 535 22.47 7.79 -20.35
CA SER A 535 23.78 7.91 -20.98
C SER A 535 23.70 8.16 -22.49
N GLU A 536 24.52 9.09 -22.99
CA GLU A 536 24.67 9.34 -24.44
C GLU A 536 25.83 8.51 -25.05
N HIS A 537 26.53 7.72 -24.23
CA HIS A 537 27.71 6.96 -24.64
C HIS A 537 27.35 5.72 -25.48
N GLU A 538 28.12 5.42 -26.53
CA GLU A 538 27.82 4.34 -27.49
C GLU A 538 27.78 2.93 -26.86
N ASP A 539 28.61 2.69 -25.83
CA ASP A 539 28.66 1.43 -25.09
C ASP A 539 27.44 1.19 -24.17
N ALA A 540 26.68 2.22 -23.78
CA ALA A 540 25.61 2.10 -22.78
C ALA A 540 24.53 1.09 -23.22
N LEU A 541 24.13 1.16 -24.50
CA LEU A 541 23.19 0.24 -25.13
C LEU A 541 23.66 -1.23 -25.11
N SER A 542 24.98 -1.48 -25.08
CA SER A 542 25.48 -2.84 -24.92
C SER A 542 25.39 -3.28 -23.47
N ILE A 543 25.74 -2.42 -22.52
CA ILE A 543 25.84 -2.76 -21.10
C ILE A 543 24.46 -3.02 -20.49
N TRP A 544 23.47 -2.17 -20.79
CA TRP A 544 22.11 -2.37 -20.32
C TRP A 544 21.44 -3.64 -20.93
N THR A 545 21.96 -4.15 -22.06
CA THR A 545 21.48 -5.36 -22.75
C THR A 545 22.02 -6.57 -22.01
N GLU A 546 23.28 -6.51 -21.55
CA GLU A 546 23.82 -7.51 -20.62
C GLU A 546 22.97 -7.57 -19.34
N ALA A 547 22.54 -6.42 -18.81
CA ALA A 547 21.66 -6.36 -17.64
C ALA A 547 20.28 -7.01 -17.89
N ALA A 548 19.66 -6.73 -19.04
CA ALA A 548 18.40 -7.37 -19.44
C ALA A 548 18.53 -8.90 -19.58
N TRP A 549 19.64 -9.41 -20.13
CA TRP A 549 19.87 -10.86 -20.21
C TRP A 549 20.13 -11.51 -18.84
N LYS A 550 20.84 -10.81 -17.94
CA LYS A 550 21.10 -11.28 -16.58
C LYS A 550 19.83 -11.49 -15.76
N PHE A 551 18.76 -10.74 -16.04
CA PHE A 551 17.43 -11.00 -15.46
C PHE A 551 16.99 -12.45 -15.72
N PHE A 552 17.15 -12.95 -16.94
CA PHE A 552 16.76 -14.32 -17.30
C PHE A 552 17.66 -15.39 -16.71
N GLU A 553 18.98 -15.15 -16.67
CA GLU A 553 19.91 -16.09 -16.02
C GLU A 553 19.49 -16.35 -14.57
N THR A 554 19.04 -15.30 -13.90
CA THR A 554 18.65 -15.40 -12.49
C THR A 554 17.25 -15.98 -12.31
N LEU A 555 16.31 -15.65 -13.21
CA LEU A 555 14.97 -16.24 -13.23
C LEU A 555 15.02 -17.75 -13.52
N ASP A 556 15.82 -18.21 -14.48
CA ASP A 556 16.03 -19.63 -14.76
C ASP A 556 16.57 -20.36 -13.52
N GLY A 557 17.58 -19.78 -12.87
CA GLY A 557 18.11 -20.30 -11.61
C GLY A 557 17.09 -20.33 -10.47
N ALA A 558 16.17 -19.37 -10.41
CA ALA A 558 15.10 -19.32 -9.42
C ALA A 558 13.97 -20.34 -9.70
N LEU A 559 13.57 -20.52 -10.96
CA LEU A 559 12.55 -21.48 -11.36
C LEU A 559 13.01 -22.94 -11.20
N GLU A 560 14.29 -23.21 -11.49
CA GLU A 560 14.90 -24.51 -11.16
C GLU A 560 14.86 -24.80 -9.65
N LYS A 561 15.02 -23.76 -8.81
CA LYS A 561 14.87 -23.88 -7.36
C LYS A 561 13.40 -24.08 -6.97
N LYS A 562 12.46 -23.30 -7.51
CA LYS A 562 10.99 -23.41 -7.29
C LYS A 562 10.48 -24.83 -7.56
N LYS A 563 10.93 -25.46 -8.64
CA LYS A 563 10.58 -26.85 -8.96
C LYS A 563 11.08 -27.85 -7.90
N LYS A 564 12.27 -27.61 -7.31
CA LYS A 564 12.76 -28.39 -6.16
C LYS A 564 11.98 -28.13 -4.87
N VAL A 565 11.37 -26.95 -4.69
CA VAL A 565 10.53 -26.62 -3.52
C VAL A 565 9.25 -27.43 -3.48
N GLN A 566 8.59 -27.60 -4.62
CA GLN A 566 7.37 -28.41 -4.70
C GLN A 566 7.63 -29.88 -4.33
N ASP A 567 8.86 -30.36 -4.54
CA ASP A 567 9.26 -31.73 -4.22
C ASP A 567 9.84 -31.87 -2.79
N GLU A 568 10.42 -30.80 -2.19
CA GLU A 568 11.22 -30.86 -0.95
C GLU A 568 10.71 -29.97 0.22
N GLY A 569 9.69 -29.13 0.01
CA GLY A 569 9.15 -28.15 0.99
C GLY A 569 9.96 -26.84 1.10
N PRO A 570 9.37 -25.75 1.67
CA PRO A 570 10.03 -24.47 1.83
C PRO A 570 11.20 -24.56 2.84
N ASN A 571 12.40 -24.12 2.46
CA ASN A 571 13.56 -23.99 3.35
C ASN A 571 14.46 -22.80 2.95
N LEU A 572 15.56 -22.64 3.67
CA LEU A 572 16.63 -21.64 3.48
C LEU A 572 17.11 -21.45 2.04
N ASN A 573 16.88 -22.42 1.17
CA ASN A 573 17.35 -22.39 -0.22
C ASN A 573 16.34 -21.81 -1.21
N ASN A 574 15.11 -21.54 -0.79
CA ASN A 574 14.00 -21.61 -1.74
C ASN A 574 12.80 -20.69 -1.47
N ILE A 575 12.80 -19.88 -0.41
CA ILE A 575 11.78 -18.86 -0.20
C ILE A 575 12.35 -17.52 -0.67
N PHE A 576 12.30 -17.26 -1.98
CA PHE A 576 12.50 -15.90 -2.49
C PHE A 576 11.51 -15.60 -3.61
N THR A 577 10.76 -14.53 -3.40
CA THR A 577 10.22 -13.68 -4.46
C THR A 577 11.41 -13.05 -5.17
N VAL A 578 11.54 -13.22 -6.50
CA VAL A 578 12.66 -12.64 -7.26
C VAL A 578 12.41 -11.14 -7.39
N PHE A 579 12.79 -10.38 -6.37
CA PHE A 579 12.92 -8.93 -6.49
C PHE A 579 14.20 -8.65 -7.29
N SER A 580 14.07 -7.90 -8.38
CA SER A 580 15.18 -7.62 -9.29
C SER A 580 15.12 -6.18 -9.80
N TYR A 581 16.16 -5.41 -9.52
CA TYR A 581 16.36 -4.08 -10.09
C TYR A 581 16.73 -4.12 -11.59
N LEU A 582 16.81 -5.32 -12.19
CA LEU A 582 17.08 -5.51 -13.62
C LEU A 582 15.80 -5.47 -14.48
N GLN A 583 14.61 -5.44 -13.86
CA GLN A 583 13.34 -5.44 -14.61
C GLN A 583 13.17 -4.18 -15.47
N GLN A 584 13.60 -3.02 -14.99
CA GLN A 584 13.60 -1.78 -15.77
C GLN A 584 14.47 -1.90 -17.02
N ALA A 585 15.68 -2.50 -16.90
CA ALA A 585 16.53 -2.75 -18.04
C ALA A 585 15.88 -3.67 -19.09
N LEU A 586 15.13 -4.70 -18.67
CA LEU A 586 14.36 -5.54 -19.58
C LEU A 586 13.25 -4.76 -20.29
N ASN A 587 12.47 -3.95 -19.55
CA ASN A 587 11.37 -3.15 -20.09
C ASN A 587 11.89 -2.18 -21.17
N GLU A 588 12.89 -1.39 -20.83
CA GLU A 588 13.48 -0.38 -21.72
C GLU A 588 14.16 -1.02 -22.92
N ARG A 589 14.83 -2.16 -22.73
CA ARG A 589 15.47 -2.87 -23.84
C ARG A 589 14.47 -3.46 -24.83
N LEU A 590 13.28 -3.86 -24.38
CA LEU A 590 12.21 -4.32 -25.27
C LEU A 590 11.63 -3.17 -26.11
N LEU A 591 11.55 -1.95 -25.55
CA LEU A 591 10.99 -0.78 -26.24
C LEU A 591 11.78 -0.35 -27.49
N VAL A 592 13.10 -0.59 -27.53
CA VAL A 592 13.96 -0.35 -28.72
C VAL A 592 13.39 -1.06 -29.96
N GLY A 593 12.93 -2.31 -29.79
CA GLY A 593 12.32 -3.12 -30.83
C GLY A 593 13.23 -3.40 -32.02
N ASP A 594 14.47 -3.80 -31.77
CA ASP A 594 15.43 -4.31 -32.77
C ASP A 594 15.55 -5.85 -32.70
N GLU A 595 16.52 -6.45 -33.40
CA GLU A 595 16.70 -7.92 -33.43
C GLU A 595 16.93 -8.51 -32.03
N GLU A 596 17.67 -7.82 -31.18
CA GLU A 596 17.97 -8.28 -29.83
C GLU A 596 16.74 -8.15 -28.91
N SER A 597 15.93 -7.08 -29.06
CA SER A 597 14.59 -7.02 -28.44
C SER A 597 13.75 -8.23 -28.87
N GLY A 598 13.86 -8.67 -30.13
CA GLY A 598 13.18 -9.87 -30.63
C GLY A 598 13.60 -11.15 -29.89
N LYS A 599 14.90 -11.32 -29.60
CA LYS A 599 15.41 -12.45 -28.82
C LYS A 599 14.92 -12.42 -27.37
N LEU A 600 14.95 -11.24 -26.74
CA LEU A 600 14.44 -11.05 -25.37
C LEU A 600 12.93 -11.30 -25.30
N ALA A 601 12.16 -10.80 -26.27
CA ALA A 601 10.72 -11.04 -26.36
C ALA A 601 10.40 -12.53 -26.46
N ASN A 602 11.08 -13.26 -27.35
CA ASN A 602 10.92 -14.71 -27.46
C ASN A 602 11.28 -15.42 -26.14
N LYS A 603 12.33 -14.95 -25.44
CA LYS A 603 12.70 -15.49 -24.13
C LYS A 603 11.63 -15.23 -23.07
N VAL A 604 11.05 -14.03 -22.96
CA VAL A 604 9.89 -13.74 -22.08
C VAL A 604 8.77 -14.76 -22.31
N LEU A 605 8.42 -14.97 -23.58
CA LEU A 605 7.30 -15.82 -23.99
C LEU A 605 7.54 -17.33 -23.79
N THR A 606 8.76 -17.75 -23.43
CA THR A 606 9.02 -19.13 -23.01
C THR A 606 8.47 -19.45 -21.60
N TYR A 607 8.27 -18.44 -20.73
CA TYR A 607 7.88 -18.63 -19.32
C TYR A 607 6.38 -18.65 -19.08
N ARG A 608 5.67 -19.50 -19.84
CA ARG A 608 4.20 -19.48 -19.94
C ARG A 608 3.43 -19.58 -18.62
N ASN A 609 4.01 -20.21 -17.60
CA ASN A 609 3.38 -20.46 -16.30
C ASN A 609 3.79 -19.47 -15.19
N ASN A 610 4.67 -18.49 -15.47
CA ASN A 610 5.22 -17.59 -14.45
C ASN A 610 5.14 -16.12 -14.89
N LEU A 611 4.06 -15.74 -15.55
CA LEU A 611 3.91 -14.44 -16.22
C LEU A 611 3.82 -13.25 -15.29
N GLY A 612 3.29 -13.44 -14.08
CA GLY A 612 3.19 -12.37 -13.08
C GLY A 612 4.55 -11.72 -12.75
N ILE A 613 5.66 -12.45 -12.97
CA ILE A 613 7.02 -11.98 -12.70
C ILE A 613 7.46 -10.87 -13.66
N PHE A 614 6.89 -10.80 -14.86
CA PHE A 614 7.36 -9.90 -15.91
C PHE A 614 6.73 -8.50 -15.88
N GLY A 615 5.68 -8.29 -15.10
CA GLY A 615 4.96 -7.02 -15.09
C GLY A 615 4.53 -6.60 -16.50
N ILE A 616 4.90 -5.38 -16.91
CA ILE A 616 4.62 -4.82 -18.25
C ILE A 616 5.51 -5.38 -19.38
N ALA A 617 6.62 -6.06 -19.07
CA ALA A 617 7.55 -6.60 -20.07
C ALA A 617 6.86 -7.61 -21.00
N LEU A 618 5.83 -8.30 -20.52
CA LEU A 618 5.04 -9.22 -21.32
C LEU A 618 4.31 -8.50 -22.47
N GLY A 619 3.67 -7.36 -22.18
CA GLY A 619 3.03 -6.51 -23.18
C GLY A 619 4.03 -5.99 -24.21
N TYR A 620 5.20 -5.55 -23.77
CA TYR A 620 6.27 -5.14 -24.68
C TYR A 620 6.79 -6.29 -25.54
N ALA A 621 6.88 -7.52 -25.01
CA ALA A 621 7.22 -8.70 -25.80
C ALA A 621 6.17 -9.00 -26.88
N PHE A 622 4.87 -8.79 -26.60
CA PHE A 622 3.81 -8.89 -27.62
C PHE A 622 3.98 -7.81 -28.70
N ALA A 623 4.23 -6.56 -28.30
CA ALA A 623 4.45 -5.45 -29.23
C ALA A 623 5.65 -5.69 -30.16
N VAL A 624 6.76 -6.19 -29.62
CA VAL A 624 7.97 -6.56 -30.39
C VAL A 624 7.67 -7.73 -31.32
N SER A 625 6.96 -8.76 -30.85
CA SER A 625 6.55 -9.89 -31.70
C SER A 625 5.74 -9.43 -32.90
N ALA A 626 4.83 -8.47 -32.71
CA ALA A 626 4.06 -7.85 -33.78
C ALA A 626 4.94 -7.07 -34.75
N LYS A 627 5.86 -6.24 -34.23
CA LYS A 627 6.82 -5.46 -35.05
C LYS A 627 7.73 -6.36 -35.89
N MET A 628 8.16 -7.49 -35.35
CA MET A 628 9.08 -8.44 -35.99
C MET A 628 8.37 -9.50 -36.84
N GLY A 629 7.04 -9.65 -36.71
CA GLY A 629 6.26 -10.62 -37.47
C GLY A 629 6.38 -12.07 -36.96
N PHE A 630 6.64 -12.29 -35.68
CA PHE A 630 6.81 -13.63 -35.08
C PHE A 630 5.47 -14.37 -34.90
N LYS A 631 5.01 -15.03 -35.96
CA LYS A 631 3.73 -15.78 -35.99
C LYS A 631 3.71 -16.98 -35.04
N GLU A 632 4.87 -17.53 -34.69
CA GLU A 632 5.00 -18.60 -33.70
C GLU A 632 4.48 -18.22 -32.30
N ASN A 633 4.40 -16.93 -31.98
CA ASN A 633 3.89 -16.43 -30.70
C ASN A 633 2.37 -16.17 -30.71
N LEU A 634 1.72 -16.26 -31.88
CA LEU A 634 0.33 -15.85 -32.08
C LEU A 634 -0.67 -16.65 -31.24
N ASP A 635 -0.55 -17.98 -31.22
CA ASP A 635 -1.44 -18.83 -30.42
C ASP A 635 -1.35 -18.49 -28.93
N TYR A 636 -0.16 -18.14 -28.47
CA TYR A 636 0.06 -17.77 -27.08
C TYR A 636 -0.55 -16.41 -26.73
N ILE A 637 -0.39 -15.41 -27.60
CA ILE A 637 -1.03 -14.09 -27.46
C ILE A 637 -2.56 -14.26 -27.34
N ARG A 638 -3.16 -15.11 -28.19
CA ARG A 638 -4.60 -15.40 -28.14
C ARG A 638 -5.02 -16.01 -26.82
N THR A 639 -4.33 -17.06 -26.38
CA THR A 639 -4.65 -17.71 -25.09
C THR A 639 -4.57 -16.73 -23.92
N TYR A 640 -3.57 -15.82 -23.91
CA TYR A 640 -3.46 -14.81 -22.86
C TYR A 640 -4.65 -13.84 -22.86
N LEU A 641 -5.09 -13.37 -24.04
CA LEU A 641 -6.27 -12.52 -24.18
C LEU A 641 -7.55 -13.26 -23.75
N GLU A 642 -7.70 -14.54 -24.11
CA GLU A 642 -8.82 -15.37 -23.67
C GLU A 642 -8.86 -15.53 -22.14
N MET A 643 -7.71 -15.75 -21.50
CA MET A 643 -7.61 -15.78 -20.03
C MET A 643 -8.00 -14.44 -19.39
N GLY A 644 -7.66 -13.31 -20.03
CA GLY A 644 -8.08 -11.98 -19.58
C GLY A 644 -9.60 -11.84 -19.45
N SER A 645 -10.36 -12.41 -20.39
CA SER A 645 -11.83 -12.37 -20.36
C SER A 645 -12.46 -13.15 -19.21
N GLN A 646 -11.69 -13.98 -18.52
CA GLN A 646 -12.15 -14.84 -17.41
C GLN A 646 -11.86 -14.24 -16.03
N ILE A 647 -11.20 -13.08 -15.96
CA ILE A 647 -10.90 -12.40 -14.69
C ILE A 647 -12.20 -12.00 -13.98
N LYS A 648 -12.31 -12.31 -12.69
CA LYS A 648 -13.45 -11.97 -11.83
C LYS A 648 -13.03 -10.97 -10.76
N GLY A 649 -13.95 -10.08 -10.39
CA GLY A 649 -13.77 -9.12 -9.30
C GLY A 649 -14.49 -9.54 -8.02
N SER A 650 -14.02 -9.03 -6.89
CA SER A 650 -14.68 -9.15 -5.58
C SER A 650 -15.82 -8.14 -5.39
N GLY A 651 -15.89 -7.09 -6.23
CA GLY A 651 -16.90 -6.04 -6.11
C GLY A 651 -16.91 -5.03 -7.26
N ARG A 652 -17.59 -3.89 -7.05
CA ARG A 652 -17.66 -2.77 -8.01
C ARG A 652 -16.28 -2.15 -8.25
N ASP A 653 -15.54 -1.94 -7.18
CA ASP A 653 -14.24 -1.24 -7.21
C ASP A 653 -13.08 -2.19 -7.56
N SER A 654 -13.40 -3.39 -8.03
CA SER A 654 -12.39 -4.24 -8.65
C SER A 654 -12.01 -3.65 -10.02
N TYR A 655 -10.71 -3.47 -10.23
CA TYR A 655 -10.12 -3.00 -11.48
C TYR A 655 -8.92 -3.88 -11.86
N LEU A 656 -8.49 -3.80 -13.11
CA LEU A 656 -7.27 -4.44 -13.57
C LEU A 656 -6.05 -3.64 -13.11
N GLN A 657 -5.01 -4.36 -12.68
CA GLN A 657 -3.72 -3.77 -12.37
C GLN A 657 -3.06 -3.21 -13.64
N PHE A 658 -2.20 -2.20 -13.50
CA PHE A 658 -1.62 -1.50 -14.66
C PHE A 658 -0.89 -2.45 -15.62
N ASN A 659 -0.14 -3.40 -15.08
CA ASN A 659 0.53 -4.43 -15.89
C ASN A 659 -0.45 -5.26 -16.71
N GLN A 660 -1.62 -5.61 -16.19
CA GLN A 660 -2.65 -6.35 -16.92
C GLN A 660 -3.22 -5.49 -18.06
N LEU A 661 -3.50 -4.21 -17.81
CA LEU A 661 -3.98 -3.26 -18.82
C LEU A 661 -3.01 -3.13 -20.00
N VAL A 662 -1.71 -2.94 -19.71
CA VAL A 662 -0.66 -2.86 -20.74
C VAL A 662 -0.55 -4.17 -21.52
N ASN A 663 -0.48 -5.31 -20.82
CA ASN A 663 -0.28 -6.61 -21.43
C ASN A 663 -1.43 -7.02 -22.35
N LEU A 664 -2.69 -6.83 -21.91
CA LEU A 664 -3.86 -7.15 -22.72
C LEU A 664 -4.01 -6.20 -23.91
N SER A 665 -3.71 -4.90 -23.72
CA SER A 665 -3.78 -3.92 -24.81
C SER A 665 -2.75 -4.18 -25.91
N GLU A 666 -1.48 -4.38 -25.54
CA GLU A 666 -0.44 -4.71 -26.53
C GLU A 666 -0.65 -6.09 -27.14
N GLY A 667 -1.18 -7.06 -26.38
CA GLY A 667 -1.60 -8.36 -26.91
C GLY A 667 -2.69 -8.23 -27.98
N ALA A 668 -3.72 -7.41 -27.73
CA ALA A 668 -4.81 -7.19 -28.68
C ALA A 668 -4.32 -6.53 -29.97
N ILE A 669 -3.46 -5.50 -29.86
CA ILE A 669 -2.81 -4.87 -31.02
C ILE A 669 -1.90 -5.88 -31.74
N ALA A 670 -1.15 -6.70 -31.00
CA ALA A 670 -0.24 -7.67 -31.60
C ALA A 670 -0.97 -8.76 -32.40
N TRP A 671 -2.10 -9.28 -31.89
CA TRP A 671 -2.95 -10.20 -32.65
C TRP A 671 -3.48 -9.53 -33.92
N ALA A 672 -3.97 -8.29 -33.80
CA ALA A 672 -4.46 -7.51 -34.93
C ALA A 672 -3.40 -7.29 -36.03
N VAL A 673 -2.12 -7.16 -35.67
CA VAL A 673 -1.00 -7.03 -36.62
C VAL A 673 -0.62 -8.38 -37.24
N LEU A 674 -0.47 -9.43 -36.43
CA LEU A 674 0.08 -10.72 -36.86
C LEU A 674 -0.91 -11.57 -37.68
N ASP A 675 -2.20 -11.49 -37.35
CA ASP A 675 -3.28 -12.17 -38.06
C ASP A 675 -4.60 -11.37 -38.01
N PRO A 676 -4.74 -10.34 -38.86
CA PRO A 676 -5.88 -9.42 -38.85
C PRO A 676 -7.25 -10.09 -38.99
N GLU A 677 -7.34 -11.13 -39.84
CA GLU A 677 -8.61 -11.78 -40.18
C GLU A 677 -9.22 -12.50 -38.97
N SER A 678 -8.42 -13.29 -38.25
CA SER A 678 -8.90 -13.97 -37.04
C SER A 678 -9.07 -13.02 -35.85
N ALA A 679 -8.20 -12.00 -35.76
CA ALA A 679 -8.27 -10.99 -34.70
C ALA A 679 -9.59 -10.23 -34.73
N LYS A 680 -10.10 -9.91 -35.94
CA LYS A 680 -11.35 -9.17 -36.10
C LYS A 680 -12.54 -9.86 -35.43
N SER A 681 -12.75 -11.16 -35.69
CA SER A 681 -13.84 -11.92 -35.06
C SER A 681 -13.54 -12.25 -33.60
N GLY A 682 -12.28 -12.60 -33.29
CA GLY A 682 -11.88 -13.04 -31.96
C GLY A 682 -11.91 -11.92 -30.92
N LEU A 683 -11.35 -10.76 -31.23
CA LEU A 683 -11.39 -9.59 -30.34
C LEU A 683 -12.81 -9.09 -30.13
N LYS A 684 -13.68 -9.18 -31.14
CA LYS A 684 -15.10 -8.84 -30.99
C LYS A 684 -15.80 -9.79 -30.01
N ASP A 685 -15.57 -11.09 -30.12
CA ASP A 685 -16.10 -12.08 -29.16
C ASP A 685 -15.59 -11.83 -27.73
N LEU A 686 -14.31 -11.51 -27.57
CA LEU A 686 -13.74 -11.14 -26.26
C LEU A 686 -14.33 -9.84 -25.71
N PHE A 687 -14.58 -8.85 -26.55
CA PHE A 687 -15.25 -7.60 -26.20
C PHE A 687 -16.69 -7.87 -25.70
N GLU A 688 -17.48 -8.66 -26.43
CA GLU A 688 -18.84 -9.06 -26.02
C GLU A 688 -18.88 -9.90 -24.73
N LYS A 689 -17.81 -10.66 -24.45
CA LYS A 689 -17.65 -11.39 -23.18
C LYS A 689 -17.30 -10.45 -22.02
N ALA A 690 -16.41 -9.49 -22.24
CA ALA A 690 -16.03 -8.49 -21.24
C ALA A 690 -17.22 -7.65 -20.77
N GLU A 691 -18.11 -7.27 -21.68
CA GLU A 691 -19.34 -6.54 -21.37
C GLU A 691 -20.21 -7.27 -20.33
N LYS A 692 -20.17 -8.61 -20.31
CA LYS A 692 -20.97 -9.45 -19.41
C LYS A 692 -20.27 -9.75 -18.07
N ASN A 693 -19.12 -9.14 -17.79
CA ASN A 693 -18.43 -9.32 -16.52
C ASN A 693 -19.29 -8.81 -15.35
N SER A 694 -19.28 -9.53 -14.23
CA SER A 694 -20.05 -9.17 -13.04
C SER A 694 -19.50 -7.95 -12.31
N SER A 695 -18.22 -7.61 -12.52
CA SER A 695 -17.58 -6.42 -11.97
C SER A 695 -17.52 -5.31 -13.04
N PRO A 696 -18.22 -4.18 -12.85
CA PRO A 696 -18.22 -3.08 -13.81
C PRO A 696 -16.83 -2.49 -14.08
N GLY A 697 -15.96 -2.36 -13.06
CA GLY A 697 -14.60 -1.85 -13.23
C GLY A 697 -13.72 -2.76 -14.10
N ILE A 698 -13.72 -4.06 -13.81
CA ILE A 698 -13.01 -5.04 -14.66
C ILE A 698 -13.62 -5.09 -16.08
N SER A 699 -14.94 -4.99 -16.20
CA SER A 699 -15.64 -4.99 -17.50
C SER A 699 -15.08 -3.90 -18.41
N ILE A 700 -15.09 -2.64 -17.96
CA ILE A 700 -14.65 -1.51 -18.78
C ILE A 700 -13.14 -1.50 -19.04
N ASP A 701 -12.32 -1.99 -18.09
CA ASP A 701 -10.89 -2.18 -18.28
C ASP A 701 -10.60 -3.19 -19.41
N LEU A 702 -11.28 -4.34 -19.40
CA LEU A 702 -11.17 -5.36 -20.44
C LEU A 702 -11.66 -4.84 -21.80
N LEU A 703 -12.78 -4.11 -21.81
CA LEU A 703 -13.32 -3.49 -23.03
C LEU A 703 -12.31 -2.51 -23.63
N ALA A 704 -11.67 -1.66 -22.83
CA ALA A 704 -10.61 -0.74 -23.29
C ALA A 704 -9.40 -1.49 -23.86
N CYS A 705 -8.99 -2.60 -23.24
CA CYS A 705 -7.89 -3.44 -23.73
C CYS A 705 -8.21 -4.04 -25.11
N TYR A 706 -9.37 -4.69 -25.27
CA TYR A 706 -9.74 -5.31 -26.55
C TYR A 706 -10.09 -4.28 -27.63
N LEU A 707 -10.65 -3.13 -27.24
CA LEU A 707 -10.88 -1.99 -28.12
C LEU A 707 -9.59 -1.55 -28.81
N SER A 708 -8.44 -1.64 -28.13
CA SER A 708 -7.14 -1.24 -28.70
C SER A 708 -6.81 -2.00 -30.00
N GLY A 709 -7.06 -3.31 -30.04
CA GLY A 709 -6.90 -4.10 -31.26
C GLY A 709 -7.98 -3.82 -32.30
N LEU A 710 -9.23 -3.60 -31.88
CA LEU A 710 -10.36 -3.28 -32.77
C LEU A 710 -10.20 -1.92 -33.45
N LEU A 711 -9.74 -0.89 -32.73
CA LEU A 711 -9.40 0.43 -33.28
C LEU A 711 -8.26 0.34 -34.30
N PHE A 712 -7.27 -0.53 -34.04
CA PHE A 712 -6.19 -0.75 -35.00
C PHE A 712 -6.70 -1.39 -36.31
N LEU A 713 -7.61 -2.37 -36.22
CA LEU A 713 -8.18 -3.08 -37.39
C LEU A 713 -9.20 -2.24 -38.17
N GLU A 714 -10.05 -1.51 -37.44
CA GLU A 714 -11.20 -0.79 -37.98
C GLU A 714 -11.22 0.68 -37.50
N PRO A 715 -10.21 1.49 -37.85
CA PRO A 715 -10.01 2.83 -37.27
C PRO A 715 -11.12 3.83 -37.56
N ASN A 716 -11.96 3.56 -38.57
CA ASN A 716 -13.07 4.43 -38.99
C ASN A 716 -14.45 3.91 -38.57
N ARG A 717 -14.52 2.82 -37.79
CA ARG A 717 -15.81 2.25 -37.37
C ARG A 717 -16.40 3.09 -36.24
N GLU A 718 -17.57 3.67 -36.50
CA GLU A 718 -18.25 4.61 -35.60
C GLU A 718 -18.42 4.06 -34.18
N GLU A 719 -18.81 2.80 -34.03
CA GLU A 719 -18.96 2.12 -32.73
C GLU A 719 -17.67 2.16 -31.90
N TRP A 720 -16.52 1.88 -32.51
CA TRP A 720 -15.22 1.86 -31.83
C TRP A 720 -14.73 3.27 -31.51
N ILE A 721 -14.96 4.22 -32.42
CA ILE A 721 -14.63 5.63 -32.18
C ILE A 721 -15.45 6.18 -31.01
N GLN A 722 -16.76 5.93 -30.97
CA GLN A 722 -17.64 6.39 -29.89
C GLN A 722 -17.23 5.79 -28.54
N PHE A 723 -16.90 4.50 -28.49
CA PHE A 723 -16.44 3.89 -27.25
C PHE A 723 -15.05 4.41 -26.84
N ALA A 724 -14.15 4.66 -27.80
CA ALA A 724 -12.86 5.30 -27.53
C ALA A 724 -13.00 6.73 -27.02
N GLN A 725 -13.99 7.50 -27.50
CA GLN A 725 -14.33 8.83 -26.96
C GLN A 725 -14.79 8.73 -25.50
N ARG A 726 -15.53 7.68 -25.13
CA ARG A 726 -15.90 7.42 -23.73
C ARG A 726 -14.69 7.12 -22.86
N ILE A 727 -13.78 6.25 -23.31
CA ILE A 727 -12.58 5.91 -22.55
C ILE A 727 -11.62 7.11 -22.44
N LEU A 728 -11.28 7.75 -23.57
CA LEU A 728 -10.33 8.86 -23.63
C LEU A 728 -10.93 10.21 -23.20
N GLY A 729 -12.25 10.30 -23.13
CA GLY A 729 -12.97 11.43 -22.56
C GLY A 729 -13.08 11.34 -21.05
N ASN A 730 -12.84 10.17 -20.45
CA ASN A 730 -12.76 10.05 -19.01
C ASN A 730 -11.45 10.69 -18.52
N ARG A 731 -11.60 11.85 -17.88
CA ARG A 731 -10.52 12.65 -17.29
C ARG A 731 -10.31 12.35 -15.80
N GLY A 732 -10.80 11.22 -15.31
CA GLY A 732 -10.30 10.62 -14.08
C GLY A 732 -8.97 9.94 -14.40
N GLU A 733 -8.09 9.83 -13.42
CA GLU A 733 -6.74 9.25 -13.53
C GLU A 733 -6.77 7.71 -13.74
N GLU A 734 -7.58 7.26 -14.70
CA GLU A 734 -7.85 5.85 -15.01
C GLU A 734 -6.85 5.32 -16.04
N TYR A 735 -6.12 4.27 -15.67
CA TYR A 735 -5.00 3.80 -16.48
C TYR A 735 -5.39 3.03 -17.74
N ARG A 736 -6.67 2.67 -17.87
CA ARG A 736 -7.22 1.97 -19.03
C ARG A 736 -7.13 2.75 -20.35
N ALA A 737 -6.84 4.05 -20.29
CA ALA A 737 -6.60 4.88 -21.46
C ALA A 737 -5.35 4.45 -22.26
N TYR A 738 -4.38 3.78 -21.62
CA TYR A 738 -3.10 3.37 -22.23
C TYR A 738 -3.29 2.68 -23.60
N GLY A 739 -4.09 1.61 -23.65
CA GLY A 739 -4.28 0.82 -24.87
C GLY A 739 -4.91 1.61 -26.02
N PRO A 740 -6.06 2.26 -25.80
CA PRO A 740 -6.69 3.11 -26.80
C PRO A 740 -5.78 4.24 -27.31
N ILE A 741 -4.99 4.90 -26.43
CA ILE A 741 -3.99 5.90 -26.84
C ILE A 741 -2.97 5.30 -27.82
N ARG A 742 -2.42 4.12 -27.48
CA ARG A 742 -1.45 3.40 -28.31
C ARG A 742 -2.03 3.04 -29.67
N ALA A 743 -3.28 2.57 -29.71
CA ALA A 743 -3.98 2.25 -30.95
C ALA A 743 -4.23 3.49 -31.82
N VAL A 744 -4.65 4.60 -31.20
CA VAL A 744 -4.89 5.89 -31.87
C VAL A 744 -3.62 6.42 -32.55
N GLY A 745 -2.47 6.35 -31.88
CA GLY A 745 -1.17 6.68 -32.47
C GLY A 745 -0.78 5.76 -33.63
N LYS A 746 -0.79 4.45 -33.40
CA LYS A 746 -0.40 3.44 -34.41
C LYS A 746 -1.27 3.47 -35.67
N ALA A 747 -2.58 3.66 -35.52
CA ALA A 747 -3.53 3.73 -36.63
C ALA A 747 -3.77 5.15 -37.17
N LYS A 748 -3.16 6.18 -36.56
CA LYS A 748 -3.25 7.60 -36.92
C LYS A 748 -4.69 8.15 -36.95
N ILE A 749 -5.48 7.84 -35.93
CA ILE A 749 -6.92 8.21 -35.84
C ILE A 749 -7.05 9.70 -35.48
N GLN A 750 -7.49 10.53 -36.44
CA GLN A 750 -7.51 12.00 -36.26
C GLN A 750 -8.64 12.46 -35.34
N GLU A 751 -9.78 11.77 -35.35
CA GLU A 751 -10.98 12.10 -34.59
C GLU A 751 -10.73 12.13 -33.08
N LEU A 752 -9.75 11.35 -32.60
CA LEU A 752 -9.43 11.20 -31.18
C LEU A 752 -8.21 12.03 -30.74
N LYS A 753 -7.55 12.74 -31.67
CA LYS A 753 -6.31 13.47 -31.41
C LYS A 753 -6.43 14.45 -30.24
N ASN A 754 -7.53 15.18 -30.16
CA ASN A 754 -7.70 16.21 -29.13
C ASN A 754 -7.85 15.64 -27.71
N HIS A 755 -8.28 14.38 -27.57
CA HIS A 755 -8.34 13.73 -26.26
C HIS A 755 -6.95 13.47 -25.69
N LEU A 756 -5.94 13.23 -26.54
CA LEU A 756 -4.56 13.01 -26.12
C LEU A 756 -3.97 14.20 -25.35
N TYR A 757 -4.41 15.42 -25.65
CA TYR A 757 -3.89 16.64 -25.02
C TYR A 757 -4.03 16.62 -23.50
N TYR A 758 -5.13 16.06 -22.99
CA TYR A 758 -5.33 15.91 -21.54
C TYR A 758 -4.29 14.97 -20.93
N TYR A 759 -4.10 13.78 -21.52
CA TYR A 759 -3.16 12.77 -21.02
C TYR A 759 -1.69 13.18 -21.12
N VAL A 760 -1.36 14.17 -21.95
CA VAL A 760 -0.01 14.75 -22.02
C VAL A 760 0.30 15.70 -20.85
N TYR A 761 -0.74 16.28 -20.22
CA TYR A 761 -0.58 17.34 -19.21
C TYR A 761 -1.42 17.12 -17.94
N ALA A 762 -1.90 15.90 -17.69
CA ALA A 762 -2.56 15.61 -16.42
C ALA A 762 -1.49 15.44 -15.33
N ASP A 763 -1.74 16.04 -14.16
CA ASP A 763 -0.90 16.16 -12.96
C ASP A 763 0.63 16.01 -13.15
N PRO A 764 1.40 17.12 -13.16
CA PRO A 764 2.85 17.08 -13.40
C PRO A 764 3.67 16.54 -12.21
N SER A 765 3.09 16.27 -11.02
CA SER A 765 3.84 15.83 -9.83
C SER A 765 3.04 14.86 -8.93
N PRO A 766 2.80 13.61 -9.37
CA PRO A 766 2.12 12.63 -8.52
C PRO A 766 2.97 12.34 -7.28
N MET A 767 2.42 12.57 -6.08
CA MET A 767 3.17 12.40 -4.82
C MET A 767 3.55 10.94 -4.51
N VAL A 768 2.91 9.94 -5.14
CA VAL A 768 3.06 8.51 -4.77
C VAL A 768 3.02 7.52 -5.95
N ASP A 769 2.37 7.85 -7.08
CA ASP A 769 2.17 6.90 -8.20
C ASP A 769 2.79 7.40 -9.53
N TYR A 770 3.95 6.85 -9.88
CA TYR A 770 4.64 7.15 -11.14
C TYR A 770 4.03 6.46 -12.37
N THR A 771 2.99 5.63 -12.22
CA THR A 771 2.36 4.90 -13.34
C THR A 771 1.83 5.85 -14.41
N TRP A 772 1.44 7.06 -14.03
CA TRP A 772 0.97 8.09 -14.95
C TRP A 772 1.99 8.49 -16.02
N THR A 773 3.29 8.41 -15.71
CA THR A 773 4.37 8.72 -16.66
C THR A 773 4.31 7.85 -17.92
N TYR A 774 3.87 6.59 -17.80
CA TYR A 774 3.69 5.69 -18.95
C TYR A 774 2.52 6.10 -19.86
N ILE A 775 1.47 6.70 -19.29
CA ILE A 775 0.31 7.18 -20.03
C ILE A 775 0.66 8.48 -20.74
N GLU A 776 1.37 9.37 -20.06
CA GLU A 776 1.91 10.60 -20.64
C GLU A 776 2.81 10.29 -21.85
N ASP A 777 3.80 9.40 -21.68
CA ASP A 777 4.69 9.00 -22.77
C ASP A 777 3.91 8.39 -23.95
N ALA A 778 2.95 7.49 -23.67
CA ALA A 778 2.10 6.93 -24.71
C ALA A 778 1.30 8.01 -25.45
N ALA A 779 0.78 9.02 -24.74
CA ALA A 779 0.00 10.11 -25.30
C ALA A 779 0.86 11.06 -26.15
N ARG A 780 2.07 11.43 -25.68
CA ARG A 780 3.03 12.23 -26.45
C ARG A 780 3.45 11.50 -27.72
N ASN A 781 3.79 10.23 -27.62
CA ASN A 781 4.16 9.40 -28.75
C ASN A 781 3.01 9.27 -29.76
N ALA A 782 1.78 9.04 -29.31
CA ALA A 782 0.60 9.00 -30.18
C ALA A 782 0.35 10.35 -30.87
N TRP A 783 0.51 11.46 -30.15
CA TRP A 783 0.36 12.80 -30.71
C TRP A 783 1.37 13.06 -31.83
N ILE A 784 2.64 12.72 -31.61
CA ILE A 784 3.71 12.82 -32.61
C ILE A 784 3.38 11.96 -33.84
N GLN A 785 2.97 10.70 -33.64
CA GLN A 785 2.62 9.79 -34.74
C GLN A 785 1.46 10.29 -35.63
N ILE A 786 0.54 11.06 -35.04
CA ILE A 786 -0.64 11.63 -35.71
C ILE A 786 -0.33 12.98 -36.38
N GLY A 787 0.50 13.81 -35.74
CA GLY A 787 0.67 15.23 -36.08
C GLY A 787 2.06 15.68 -36.50
N ASP A 788 3.07 14.80 -36.45
CA ASP A 788 4.49 15.04 -36.74
C ASP A 788 5.08 16.26 -36.01
N LYS A 789 4.52 16.62 -34.85
CA LYS A 789 4.95 17.75 -34.02
C LYS A 789 4.94 17.37 -32.56
N GLU A 790 6.05 17.65 -31.89
CA GLU A 790 6.18 17.49 -30.45
C GLU A 790 5.43 18.62 -29.72
N LEU A 791 4.77 18.26 -28.62
CA LEU A 791 4.16 19.21 -27.70
C LEU A 791 5.22 19.71 -26.71
N PRO A 792 5.19 20.99 -26.29
CA PRO A 792 6.14 21.49 -25.31
C PRO A 792 6.04 20.72 -23.99
N ALA A 793 7.15 20.69 -23.25
CA ALA A 793 7.15 20.25 -21.85
C ALA A 793 6.27 21.17 -20.99
N PHE A 794 5.91 20.69 -19.81
CA PHE A 794 5.18 21.49 -18.82
C PHE A 794 6.06 22.67 -18.35
N ASP A 795 5.47 23.86 -18.27
CA ASP A 795 6.13 25.10 -17.79
C ASP A 795 5.89 25.28 -16.29
N ASP A 796 6.90 24.96 -15.46
CA ASP A 796 6.82 24.96 -13.99
C ASP A 796 7.06 26.34 -13.34
N ASP A 797 7.37 27.37 -14.13
CA ASP A 797 7.69 28.73 -13.67
C ASP A 797 6.57 29.37 -12.80
N ASP A 798 5.30 28.98 -12.97
CA ASP A 798 4.15 29.40 -12.15
C ASP A 798 3.08 28.31 -12.05
N GLU A 799 3.49 27.05 -11.87
CA GLU A 799 2.60 25.87 -11.86
C GLU A 799 1.32 26.09 -11.04
N TYR A 800 1.43 26.63 -9.83
CA TYR A 800 0.30 26.85 -8.91
C TYR A 800 -0.49 28.14 -9.18
N ALA A 801 -0.25 28.82 -10.30
CA ALA A 801 -0.86 30.09 -10.69
C ALA A 801 -0.72 31.20 -9.61
N ASN A 802 0.35 31.16 -8.83
CA ASN A 802 0.60 32.06 -7.70
C ASN A 802 0.76 33.52 -8.17
N ARG A 803 1.45 33.74 -9.30
CA ARG A 803 1.60 35.08 -9.87
C ARG A 803 0.29 35.57 -10.48
N LEU A 804 -0.46 34.70 -11.18
CA LEU A 804 -1.79 35.02 -11.72
C LEU A 804 -2.80 35.39 -10.64
N SER A 805 -2.71 34.79 -9.45
CA SER A 805 -3.60 35.12 -8.33
C SER A 805 -3.54 36.60 -7.91
N LYS A 806 -2.44 37.30 -8.25
CA LYS A 806 -2.25 38.75 -8.01
C LYS A 806 -2.94 39.61 -9.07
N ASN A 807 -3.31 39.03 -10.22
CA ASN A 807 -4.10 39.66 -11.28
C ASN A 807 -5.27 38.75 -11.71
N PRO A 808 -6.37 38.68 -10.91
CA PRO A 808 -7.44 37.70 -11.11
C PRO A 808 -8.13 37.70 -12.48
N LYS A 809 -7.99 38.78 -13.28
CA LYS A 809 -8.58 38.89 -14.63
C LYS A 809 -8.04 37.85 -15.62
N GLU A 810 -6.86 37.29 -15.36
CA GLU A 810 -6.21 36.30 -16.22
C GLU A 810 -6.55 34.86 -15.83
N LEU A 811 -7.10 34.64 -14.61
CA LEU A 811 -7.44 33.30 -14.11
C LEU A 811 -8.42 32.51 -15.01
N PRO A 812 -9.48 33.11 -15.59
CA PRO A 812 -10.39 32.34 -16.44
C PRO A 812 -9.71 31.75 -17.68
N ALA A 813 -8.80 32.51 -18.32
CA ALA A 813 -8.08 32.03 -19.49
C ALA A 813 -7.05 30.95 -19.14
N ALA A 814 -6.52 30.96 -17.91
CA ALA A 814 -5.55 29.98 -17.41
C ALA A 814 -6.13 28.56 -17.27
N ILE A 815 -7.46 28.41 -17.15
CA ILE A 815 -8.13 27.09 -17.13
C ILE A 815 -7.82 26.28 -18.41
N LEU A 816 -7.64 26.97 -19.54
CA LEU A 816 -7.34 26.35 -20.85
C LEU A 816 -5.83 26.18 -21.09
N LYS A 817 -5.02 26.32 -20.04
CA LYS A 817 -3.56 26.31 -20.12
C LYS A 817 -2.92 25.25 -19.22
N PRO A 818 -3.32 23.96 -19.35
CA PRO A 818 -2.75 22.88 -18.56
C PRO A 818 -1.27 22.63 -18.89
N GLU A 819 -0.74 23.15 -20.01
CA GLU A 819 0.69 23.11 -20.31
C GLU A 819 1.54 24.01 -19.38
N LYS A 820 0.89 24.84 -18.55
CA LYS A 820 1.54 25.87 -17.74
C LYS A 820 1.02 25.97 -16.30
N TYR A 821 -0.25 25.65 -16.09
CA TYR A 821 -0.88 25.81 -14.78
C TYR A 821 -1.58 24.52 -14.36
N SER A 822 -1.40 24.15 -13.10
CA SER A 822 -2.24 23.15 -12.43
C SER A 822 -3.68 23.67 -12.39
N VAL A 823 -4.59 22.98 -13.08
CA VAL A 823 -5.99 23.39 -13.23
C VAL A 823 -6.70 23.48 -11.87
N GLN A 824 -6.39 22.55 -10.95
CA GLN A 824 -6.84 22.59 -9.56
C GLN A 824 -6.53 23.94 -8.91
N HIS A 825 -5.27 24.39 -9.00
CA HIS A 825 -4.82 25.62 -8.36
C HIS A 825 -5.42 26.87 -9.03
N VAL A 826 -5.69 26.84 -10.34
CA VAL A 826 -6.43 27.92 -11.01
C VAL A 826 -7.84 28.07 -10.42
N PHE A 827 -8.60 26.97 -10.30
CA PHE A 827 -9.93 27.01 -9.69
C PHE A 827 -9.91 27.37 -8.20
N GLN A 828 -8.95 26.83 -7.45
CA GLN A 828 -8.73 27.18 -6.05
C GLN A 828 -8.50 28.69 -5.89
N ASN A 829 -7.63 29.28 -6.72
CA ASN A 829 -7.38 30.71 -6.69
C ASN A 829 -8.63 31.54 -7.05
N ILE A 830 -9.45 31.10 -8.02
CA ILE A 830 -10.74 31.76 -8.33
C ILE A 830 -11.65 31.76 -7.09
N ARG A 831 -11.76 30.61 -6.41
CA ARG A 831 -12.54 30.42 -5.18
C ARG A 831 -12.04 31.31 -4.04
N GLU A 832 -10.75 31.21 -3.70
CA GLU A 832 -10.14 31.93 -2.57
C GLU A 832 -10.17 33.44 -2.75
N LYS A 833 -10.00 33.93 -3.99
CA LYS A 833 -10.14 35.37 -4.31
C LYS A 833 -11.60 35.82 -4.45
N LYS A 834 -12.56 34.90 -4.37
CA LYS A 834 -14.00 35.15 -4.60
C LYS A 834 -14.23 35.91 -5.90
N TYR A 835 -13.52 35.53 -6.95
CA TYR A 835 -13.52 36.25 -8.22
C TYR A 835 -14.76 35.89 -9.05
N ILE A 836 -15.68 36.85 -9.19
CA ILE A 836 -16.93 36.68 -9.95
C ILE A 836 -16.77 37.31 -11.35
N ASN A 837 -16.86 36.49 -12.39
CA ASN A 837 -16.78 36.93 -13.78
C ASN A 837 -17.50 35.93 -14.71
N PRO A 838 -18.34 36.40 -15.67
CA PRO A 838 -18.98 35.54 -16.67
C PRO A 838 -18.02 34.60 -17.43
N ASP A 839 -16.77 35.00 -17.65
CA ASP A 839 -15.76 34.19 -18.33
C ASP A 839 -15.38 32.94 -17.53
N VAL A 840 -15.49 32.96 -16.20
CA VAL A 840 -15.29 31.76 -15.35
C VAL A 840 -16.34 30.71 -15.67
N VAL A 841 -17.61 31.10 -15.81
CA VAL A 841 -18.70 30.17 -16.17
C VAL A 841 -18.53 29.71 -17.61
N LYS A 842 -18.23 30.65 -18.53
CA LYS A 842 -18.09 30.36 -19.96
C LYS A 842 -16.96 29.36 -20.27
N ILE A 843 -15.88 29.38 -19.49
CA ILE A 843 -14.70 28.52 -19.71
C ILE A 843 -14.71 27.32 -18.75
N GLY A 844 -14.89 27.58 -17.45
CA GLY A 844 -14.87 26.55 -16.40
C GLY A 844 -16.09 25.64 -16.43
N GLY A 845 -17.25 26.12 -16.89
CA GLY A 845 -18.46 25.31 -17.02
C GLY A 845 -18.29 24.14 -18.00
N PRO A 846 -17.97 24.41 -19.28
CA PRO A 846 -17.68 23.36 -20.25
C PRO A 846 -16.53 22.43 -19.85
N TRP A 847 -15.52 22.97 -19.15
CA TRP A 847 -14.43 22.14 -18.62
C TRP A 847 -14.95 21.13 -17.58
N LEU A 848 -15.80 21.57 -16.64
CA LEU A 848 -16.37 20.71 -15.61
C LEU A 848 -17.33 19.66 -16.21
N GLU A 849 -18.21 20.08 -17.12
CA GLU A 849 -19.11 19.16 -17.84
C GLU A 849 -18.33 18.06 -18.56
N GLU A 850 -17.25 18.42 -19.25
CA GLU A 850 -16.41 17.46 -19.96
C GLU A 850 -15.65 16.55 -19.01
N SER A 851 -15.12 17.09 -17.90
CA SER A 851 -14.40 16.30 -16.89
C SER A 851 -15.30 15.26 -16.22
N LEU A 852 -16.59 15.59 -16.01
CA LEU A 852 -17.56 14.71 -15.38
C LEU A 852 -18.34 13.82 -16.36
N ARG A 853 -18.22 14.03 -17.68
CA ARG A 853 -19.03 13.36 -18.72
C ARG A 853 -19.07 11.84 -18.57
N TYR A 854 -17.95 11.25 -18.18
CA TYR A 854 -17.76 9.80 -18.07
C TYR A 854 -17.31 9.35 -16.66
N SER A 855 -17.54 10.16 -15.63
CA SER A 855 -17.09 9.84 -14.27
C SER A 855 -17.78 8.64 -13.63
N CYS A 856 -18.86 8.10 -14.21
CA CYS A 856 -19.46 6.84 -13.75
C CYS A 856 -18.55 5.63 -13.98
N ASP A 857 -17.59 5.77 -14.89
CA ASP A 857 -16.63 4.74 -15.25
C ASP A 857 -15.38 4.75 -14.36
N GLU A 858 -15.35 5.59 -13.33
CA GLU A 858 -14.24 5.66 -12.39
C GLU A 858 -14.45 4.67 -11.25
N TYR A 859 -13.48 3.79 -11.08
CA TYR A 859 -13.51 2.69 -10.09
C TYR A 859 -12.21 2.62 -9.28
N ARG A 860 -11.16 3.34 -9.71
CA ARG A 860 -9.94 3.52 -8.94
C ARG A 860 -10.09 4.78 -8.07
N TYR A 861 -9.49 4.77 -6.88
CA TYR A 861 -9.35 5.97 -6.05
C TYR A 861 -8.37 6.92 -6.76
N GLY A 862 -8.87 7.94 -7.46
CA GLY A 862 -8.08 8.85 -8.30
C GLY A 862 -8.47 10.33 -8.09
N GLY A 863 -7.51 11.22 -8.31
CA GLY A 863 -7.53 12.65 -7.97
C GLY A 863 -8.73 13.44 -8.48
N ASN A 864 -9.75 13.60 -7.63
CA ASN A 864 -10.95 14.42 -7.91
C ASN A 864 -10.82 15.88 -7.44
N TYR A 865 -9.62 16.31 -7.05
CA TYR A 865 -9.40 17.61 -6.41
C TYR A 865 -9.70 18.79 -7.34
N ASP A 866 -9.33 18.69 -8.60
CA ASP A 866 -9.59 19.71 -9.62
C ASP A 866 -11.09 19.91 -9.89
N ARG A 867 -11.86 18.82 -9.96
CA ARG A 867 -13.33 18.82 -10.11
C ARG A 867 -14.01 19.45 -8.91
N TRP A 868 -13.55 19.14 -7.70
CA TRP A 868 -14.07 19.76 -6.48
C TRP A 868 -13.79 21.26 -6.43
N GLU A 869 -12.58 21.69 -6.76
CA GLU A 869 -12.26 23.12 -6.81
C GLU A 869 -13.03 23.82 -7.93
N ALA A 870 -13.25 23.18 -9.09
CA ALA A 870 -14.10 23.70 -10.16
C ALA A 870 -15.58 23.84 -9.73
N MET A 871 -16.14 22.82 -9.07
CA MET A 871 -17.49 22.87 -8.49
C MET A 871 -17.61 24.06 -7.53
N LYS A 872 -16.66 24.26 -6.62
CA LYS A 872 -16.69 25.39 -5.65
C LYS A 872 -16.48 26.75 -6.34
N ALA A 873 -15.60 26.84 -7.33
CA ALA A 873 -15.33 28.07 -8.07
C ALA A 873 -16.52 28.51 -8.95
N LEU A 874 -17.29 27.57 -9.48
CA LEU A 874 -18.55 27.85 -10.19
C LEU A 874 -19.66 28.23 -9.22
N PHE A 875 -19.71 27.64 -8.03
CA PHE A 875 -20.74 27.93 -7.02
C PHE A 875 -20.75 29.40 -6.61
N ILE A 876 -19.57 30.00 -6.43
CA ILE A 876 -19.45 31.43 -6.08
C ILE A 876 -19.95 32.37 -7.20
N GLN A 877 -20.14 31.88 -8.43
CA GLN A 877 -20.70 32.67 -9.54
C GLN A 877 -22.23 32.84 -9.44
N GLY A 878 -22.88 32.14 -8.51
CA GLY A 878 -24.31 32.25 -8.24
C GLY A 878 -25.20 31.76 -9.39
N GLU A 879 -26.33 32.45 -9.65
CA GLU A 879 -27.35 32.01 -10.62
C GLU A 879 -26.79 31.75 -12.04
N SER A 880 -25.66 32.37 -12.40
CA SER A 880 -25.02 32.15 -13.71
C SER A 880 -24.48 30.72 -13.90
N ALA A 881 -24.20 29.98 -12.82
CA ALA A 881 -23.69 28.61 -12.87
C ALA A 881 -24.80 27.54 -12.95
N ILE A 882 -26.07 27.92 -12.76
CA ILE A 882 -27.22 26.99 -12.79
C ILE A 882 -27.27 26.14 -14.07
N PRO A 883 -27.09 26.70 -15.29
CA PRO A 883 -27.14 25.90 -16.51
C PRO A 883 -26.07 24.80 -16.56
N VAL A 884 -24.90 25.03 -15.97
CA VAL A 884 -23.79 24.07 -15.94
C VAL A 884 -24.14 22.88 -15.04
N TYR A 885 -24.53 23.13 -13.79
CA TYR A 885 -24.91 22.05 -12.87
C TYR A 885 -26.12 21.27 -13.37
N ALA A 886 -27.11 21.95 -13.95
CA ALA A 886 -28.26 21.28 -14.55
C ALA A 886 -27.85 20.42 -15.76
N GLY A 887 -26.91 20.91 -16.58
CA GLY A 887 -26.35 20.16 -17.71
C GLY A 887 -25.69 18.84 -17.27
N ILE A 888 -24.99 18.84 -16.13
CA ILE A 888 -24.35 17.64 -15.58
C ILE A 888 -25.36 16.55 -15.20
N LEU A 889 -26.55 16.91 -14.71
CA LEU A 889 -27.61 15.94 -14.36
C LEU A 889 -28.05 15.10 -15.56
N ASP A 890 -28.03 15.71 -16.75
CA ASP A 890 -28.46 15.10 -17.99
C ASP A 890 -27.32 14.32 -18.70
N LEU A 891 -26.11 14.32 -18.14
CA LEU A 891 -25.00 13.51 -18.67
C LEU A 891 -25.23 12.03 -18.36
N PRO A 892 -25.31 11.15 -19.37
CA PRO A 892 -25.68 9.74 -19.17
C PRO A 892 -24.63 8.96 -18.37
N TYR A 893 -23.36 9.32 -18.48
CA TYR A 893 -22.23 8.65 -17.85
C TYR A 893 -21.54 9.49 -16.76
N ALA A 894 -22.18 10.55 -16.26
CA ALA A 894 -21.71 11.21 -15.04
C ALA A 894 -22.07 10.35 -13.82
N GLY A 895 -21.11 10.19 -12.91
CA GLY A 895 -21.29 9.44 -11.66
C GLY A 895 -22.47 9.97 -10.84
N SER A 896 -23.16 9.06 -10.13
CA SER A 896 -24.31 9.38 -9.28
C SER A 896 -23.98 10.51 -8.30
N ASP A 897 -22.86 10.37 -7.60
CA ASP A 897 -22.45 11.25 -6.51
C ASP A 897 -22.29 12.69 -7.02
N TRP A 898 -21.67 12.87 -8.19
CA TRP A 898 -21.55 14.17 -8.85
C TRP A 898 -22.90 14.78 -9.23
N LYS A 899 -23.85 13.96 -9.70
CA LYS A 899 -25.22 14.44 -9.99
C LYS A 899 -25.92 14.86 -8.70
N LEU A 900 -25.78 14.10 -7.62
CA LEU A 900 -26.35 14.44 -6.32
C LEU A 900 -25.74 15.72 -5.76
N TYR A 901 -24.42 15.91 -5.82
CA TYR A 901 -23.77 17.16 -5.45
C TYR A 901 -24.25 18.34 -6.29
N CYS A 902 -24.44 18.18 -7.61
CA CYS A 902 -25.01 19.23 -8.46
C CYS A 902 -26.41 19.65 -8.00
N LEU A 903 -27.27 18.70 -7.59
CA LEU A 903 -28.59 19.01 -7.06
C LEU A 903 -28.53 19.81 -5.76
N GLN A 904 -27.61 19.46 -4.87
CA GLN A 904 -27.38 20.19 -3.62
C GLN A 904 -26.93 21.62 -3.91
N PHE A 905 -25.94 21.80 -4.78
CA PHE A 905 -25.43 23.12 -5.16
C PHE A 905 -26.52 24.00 -5.78
N LEU A 906 -27.34 23.44 -6.69
CA LEU A 906 -28.48 24.15 -7.28
C LEU A 906 -29.47 24.64 -6.22
N ARG A 907 -29.77 23.84 -5.19
CA ARG A 907 -30.68 24.22 -4.09
C ARG A 907 -30.11 25.37 -3.25
N PHE A 908 -28.79 25.47 -3.10
CA PHE A 908 -28.13 26.52 -2.33
C PHE A 908 -27.89 27.83 -3.12
N ILE A 909 -27.65 27.73 -4.43
CA ILE A 909 -27.47 28.91 -5.30
C ILE A 909 -28.73 29.76 -5.36
N GLU A 910 -29.90 29.09 -5.38
CA GLU A 910 -31.19 29.76 -5.49
C GLU A 910 -31.86 29.92 -4.13
N GLN A 911 -32.31 31.14 -3.81
CA GLN A 911 -33.03 31.39 -2.55
C GLN A 911 -34.39 30.68 -2.54
N GLU A 912 -34.62 29.82 -1.55
CA GLU A 912 -35.85 29.03 -1.43
C GLU A 912 -37.13 29.89 -1.44
N GLY A 913 -37.15 31.01 -0.73
CA GLY A 913 -38.28 31.94 -0.70
C GLY A 913 -38.63 32.54 -2.06
N LYS A 914 -37.63 32.74 -2.94
CA LYS A 914 -37.84 33.20 -4.34
C LYS A 914 -38.58 32.12 -5.15
N LYS A 915 -38.22 30.84 -4.96
CA LYS A 915 -38.86 29.72 -5.66
C LYS A 915 -40.26 29.43 -5.16
N TRP A 916 -40.49 29.47 -3.85
CA TRP A 916 -41.84 29.43 -3.29
C TRP A 916 -42.72 30.56 -3.83
N THR A 917 -42.19 31.78 -3.90
CA THR A 917 -42.91 32.93 -4.47
C THR A 917 -43.33 32.66 -5.92
N GLN A 918 -42.44 32.12 -6.74
CA GLN A 918 -42.73 31.77 -8.12
C GLN A 918 -43.79 30.67 -8.22
N VAL A 919 -43.61 29.54 -7.51
CA VAL A 919 -44.52 28.38 -7.59
C VAL A 919 -45.94 28.72 -7.14
N LEU A 920 -46.11 29.54 -6.11
CA LEU A 920 -47.43 29.95 -5.62
C LEU A 920 -48.23 30.77 -6.66
N GLN A 921 -47.54 31.40 -7.62
CA GLN A 921 -48.15 32.19 -8.69
C GLN A 921 -48.38 31.40 -9.98
N LEU A 922 -47.84 30.19 -10.11
CA LEU A 922 -48.03 29.35 -11.29
C LEU A 922 -49.43 28.73 -11.32
N ASP A 923 -50.03 28.71 -12.51
CA ASP A 923 -51.23 27.95 -12.80
C ASP A 923 -50.90 26.54 -13.31
N GLU A 924 -51.94 25.74 -13.54
CA GLU A 924 -51.81 24.36 -14.01
C GLU A 924 -51.03 24.25 -15.33
N GLU A 925 -51.36 25.10 -16.32
CA GLU A 925 -50.75 25.04 -17.65
C GLU A 925 -49.25 25.34 -17.58
N ALA A 926 -48.86 26.36 -16.81
CA ALA A 926 -47.46 26.71 -16.61
C ALA A 926 -46.69 25.61 -15.85
N LEU A 927 -47.29 24.99 -14.82
CA LEU A 927 -46.68 23.87 -14.09
C LEU A 927 -46.44 22.67 -14.98
N LEU A 928 -47.44 22.26 -15.76
CA LEU A 928 -47.32 21.14 -16.69
C LEU A 928 -46.26 21.42 -17.76
N LYS A 929 -46.16 22.66 -18.25
CA LYS A 929 -45.11 23.06 -19.19
C LYS A 929 -43.72 22.94 -18.57
N ILE A 930 -43.52 23.43 -17.34
CA ILE A 930 -42.24 23.37 -16.64
C ILE A 930 -41.85 21.92 -16.34
N LEU A 931 -42.75 21.11 -15.78
CA LEU A 931 -42.49 19.70 -15.47
C LEU A 931 -42.17 18.86 -16.72
N ASN A 932 -42.78 19.18 -17.86
CA ASN A 932 -42.50 18.49 -19.12
C ASN A 932 -41.22 18.96 -19.81
N SER A 933 -40.88 20.25 -19.73
CA SER A 933 -39.68 20.82 -20.37
C SER A 933 -38.43 20.79 -19.50
N ASN A 934 -38.58 20.66 -18.17
CA ASN A 934 -37.54 20.64 -17.15
C ASN A 934 -36.39 21.63 -17.40
N PRO A 935 -36.69 22.93 -17.47
CA PRO A 935 -35.66 23.94 -17.67
C PRO A 935 -34.65 23.96 -16.50
N PRO A 936 -33.39 24.36 -16.72
CA PRO A 936 -32.30 24.30 -15.73
C PRO A 936 -32.64 24.89 -14.36
N GLU A 937 -33.31 26.03 -14.32
CA GLU A 937 -33.67 26.72 -13.07
C GLU A 937 -34.71 25.96 -12.23
N TRP A 938 -35.35 24.92 -12.76
CA TRP A 938 -36.31 24.09 -12.01
C TRP A 938 -35.75 22.71 -11.67
N ALA A 939 -34.51 22.40 -12.06
CA ALA A 939 -33.91 21.08 -11.92
C ALA A 939 -33.81 20.57 -10.46
N ALA A 940 -33.64 21.45 -9.47
CA ALA A 940 -33.60 21.08 -8.04
C ALA A 940 -34.93 21.27 -7.29
N TRP A 941 -36.00 21.69 -7.98
CA TRP A 941 -37.27 22.13 -7.37
C TRP A 941 -38.47 21.27 -7.77
N GLY A 942 -38.21 20.06 -8.26
CA GLY A 942 -39.25 19.14 -8.74
C GLY A 942 -40.23 18.71 -7.65
N ASP A 943 -39.79 18.62 -6.39
CA ASP A 943 -40.63 18.32 -5.23
C ASP A 943 -41.66 19.43 -4.98
N LEU A 944 -41.21 20.69 -5.00
CA LEU A 944 -42.06 21.86 -4.80
C LEU A 944 -43.12 22.02 -5.91
N LEU A 945 -42.71 21.82 -7.17
CA LEU A 945 -43.61 21.84 -8.33
C LEU A 945 -44.66 20.72 -8.24
N SER A 946 -44.23 19.52 -7.83
CA SER A 946 -45.11 18.35 -7.66
C SER A 946 -46.15 18.58 -6.57
N ALA A 947 -45.75 19.15 -5.43
CA ALA A 947 -46.67 19.48 -4.35
C ALA A 947 -47.74 20.52 -4.77
N LYS A 948 -47.37 21.53 -5.57
CA LYS A 948 -48.32 22.50 -6.11
C LYS A 948 -49.27 21.87 -7.12
N LEU A 949 -48.76 21.02 -8.02
CA LEU A 949 -49.58 20.34 -9.02
C LEU A 949 -50.60 19.40 -8.35
N PHE A 950 -50.17 18.63 -7.33
CA PHE A 950 -51.06 17.80 -6.53
C PHE A 950 -52.13 18.65 -5.82
N LEU A 951 -51.78 19.80 -5.26
CA LEU A 951 -52.77 20.69 -4.63
C LEU A 951 -53.84 21.20 -5.63
N LEU A 952 -53.49 21.37 -6.90
CA LEU A 952 -54.42 21.87 -7.94
C LEU A 952 -55.24 20.75 -8.60
N LYS A 953 -54.66 19.56 -8.77
CA LYS A 953 -55.22 18.46 -9.59
C LYS A 953 -55.50 17.18 -8.82
N ASP A 954 -55.09 17.11 -7.57
CA ASP A 954 -55.20 15.92 -6.73
C ASP A 954 -54.69 14.69 -7.50
N LYS A 955 -55.49 13.63 -7.59
CA LYS A 955 -55.13 12.37 -8.23
C LYS A 955 -54.84 12.48 -9.73
N ASP A 956 -55.38 13.46 -10.44
CA ASP A 956 -55.16 13.64 -11.88
C ASP A 956 -53.71 14.05 -12.22
N SER A 957 -52.90 14.39 -11.22
CA SER A 957 -51.48 14.74 -11.39
C SER A 957 -50.52 13.54 -11.46
N PHE A 958 -51.01 12.32 -11.22
CA PHE A 958 -50.20 11.12 -10.98
C PHE A 958 -49.14 10.85 -12.07
N GLU A 959 -49.55 10.73 -13.33
CA GLU A 959 -48.65 10.40 -14.45
C GLU A 959 -47.52 11.41 -14.65
N THR A 960 -47.80 12.70 -14.44
CA THR A 960 -46.80 13.76 -14.59
C THR A 960 -45.76 13.69 -13.48
N ILE A 961 -46.21 13.47 -12.23
CA ILE A 961 -45.33 13.36 -11.06
C ILE A 961 -44.52 12.07 -11.13
N LEU A 962 -45.11 10.94 -11.56
CA LEU A 962 -44.41 9.67 -11.74
C LEU A 962 -43.28 9.78 -12.76
N LYS A 963 -43.49 10.49 -13.88
CA LYS A 963 -42.45 10.73 -14.88
C LYS A 963 -41.27 11.51 -14.29
N LEU A 964 -41.54 12.51 -13.45
CA LEU A 964 -40.49 13.27 -12.76
C LEU A 964 -39.76 12.42 -11.71
N ILE A 965 -40.48 11.57 -10.96
CA ILE A 965 -39.88 10.63 -9.99
C ILE A 965 -38.91 9.69 -10.71
N LYS A 966 -39.32 9.05 -11.80
CA LYS A 966 -38.46 8.15 -12.59
C LYS A 966 -37.19 8.87 -13.09
N ARG A 967 -37.32 10.12 -13.54
CA ARG A 967 -36.16 10.95 -13.91
C ARG A 967 -35.24 11.20 -12.71
N ARG A 968 -35.78 11.56 -11.55
CA ARG A 968 -34.99 11.80 -10.33
C ARG A 968 -34.21 10.54 -9.91
N LEU A 969 -34.87 9.39 -9.90
CA LEU A 969 -34.25 8.12 -9.53
C LEU A 969 -33.15 7.72 -10.52
N SER A 970 -33.21 8.14 -11.78
CA SER A 970 -32.15 7.87 -12.77
C SER A 970 -30.82 8.58 -12.47
N TYR A 971 -30.78 9.54 -11.53
CA TYR A 971 -29.55 10.18 -11.09
C TYR A 971 -28.83 9.39 -9.99
N THR A 972 -29.51 8.41 -9.39
CA THR A 972 -29.00 7.63 -8.25
C THR A 972 -28.27 6.38 -8.73
N ASN A 973 -27.43 5.82 -7.88
CA ASN A 973 -26.67 4.62 -8.19
C ASN A 973 -27.58 3.36 -8.21
N PRO A 974 -27.70 2.66 -9.35
CA PRO A 974 -28.58 1.50 -9.46
C PRO A 974 -27.96 0.19 -8.92
N HIS A 975 -26.70 0.22 -8.47
CA HIS A 975 -25.93 -1.00 -8.18
C HIS A 975 -25.50 -1.16 -6.74
N ILE A 976 -25.16 -0.06 -6.06
CA ILE A 976 -24.71 -0.04 -4.66
C ILE A 976 -25.20 1.23 -3.97
N TYR A 977 -25.19 1.21 -2.65
CA TYR A 977 -25.38 2.37 -1.78
C TYR A 977 -24.06 3.14 -1.68
N THR A 978 -24.11 4.47 -1.81
CA THR A 978 -22.95 5.34 -1.56
C THR A 978 -23.23 6.20 -0.34
N SER A 979 -22.22 6.51 0.48
CA SER A 979 -22.37 7.39 1.66
C SER A 979 -22.86 8.80 1.30
N SER A 980 -22.81 9.20 0.03
CA SER A 980 -23.41 10.45 -0.44
C SER A 980 -24.95 10.47 -0.34
N SER A 981 -25.59 9.31 -0.16
CA SER A 981 -27.05 9.17 -0.09
C SER A 981 -27.66 9.16 1.31
N THR A 982 -26.89 8.91 2.38
CA THR A 982 -27.28 9.34 3.73
C THR A 982 -27.39 10.87 3.78
N GLU A 983 -26.62 11.56 2.94
CA GLU A 983 -26.58 13.02 2.84
C GLU A 983 -27.67 13.61 1.90
N GLU A 984 -28.28 12.80 1.02
CA GLU A 984 -29.30 13.30 0.09
C GLU A 984 -30.72 13.24 0.64
N ALA A 985 -30.99 14.14 1.58
CA ALA A 985 -32.31 14.44 2.09
C ALA A 985 -33.33 14.79 0.97
N LEU A 986 -32.88 15.41 -0.12
CA LEU A 986 -33.71 15.91 -1.22
C LEU A 986 -34.25 14.81 -2.16
N ALA A 987 -33.47 13.76 -2.47
CA ALA A 987 -33.95 12.71 -3.38
C ALA A 987 -35.10 11.90 -2.78
N SER A 988 -35.16 11.74 -1.45
CA SER A 988 -36.26 11.04 -0.79
C SER A 988 -37.58 11.82 -0.76
N ARG A 989 -37.54 13.17 -0.84
CA ARG A 989 -38.74 14.02 -0.72
C ARG A 989 -39.72 13.84 -1.87
N LEU A 990 -39.21 13.73 -3.10
CA LEU A 990 -40.07 13.62 -4.28
C LEU A 990 -40.81 12.26 -4.36
N PRO A 991 -40.17 11.09 -4.17
CA PRO A 991 -40.87 9.81 -4.07
C PRO A 991 -41.85 9.72 -2.89
N SER A 992 -41.60 10.47 -1.79
CA SER A 992 -42.51 10.55 -0.63
C SER A 992 -43.88 11.16 -0.94
N ILE A 993 -44.08 11.71 -2.15
CA ILE A 993 -45.39 12.20 -2.61
C ILE A 993 -46.29 11.03 -3.06
N LEU A 994 -45.73 9.88 -3.45
CA LEU A 994 -46.50 8.75 -3.97
C LEU A 994 -47.64 8.27 -3.03
N PRO A 995 -47.43 8.12 -1.72
CA PRO A 995 -48.51 7.71 -0.80
C PRO A 995 -49.75 8.63 -0.81
N TRP A 996 -49.62 9.91 -1.21
CA TRP A 996 -50.76 10.83 -1.32
C TRP A 996 -51.77 10.43 -2.39
N PHE A 997 -51.38 9.60 -3.36
CA PHE A 997 -52.29 9.04 -4.36
C PHE A 997 -53.10 7.84 -3.83
N GLY A 998 -52.84 7.40 -2.59
CA GLY A 998 -53.42 6.20 -1.99
C GLY A 998 -52.89 4.94 -2.67
N ARG A 999 -53.76 3.92 -2.81
CA ARG A 999 -53.38 2.57 -3.26
C ARG A 999 -52.61 2.54 -4.59
N GLU A 1000 -52.92 3.42 -5.53
CA GLU A 1000 -52.20 3.50 -6.82
C GLU A 1000 -50.75 3.96 -6.64
N GLY A 1001 -50.52 4.93 -5.75
CA GLY A 1001 -49.19 5.39 -5.38
C GLY A 1001 -48.40 4.35 -4.59
N ASP A 1002 -49.04 3.69 -3.60
CA ASP A 1002 -48.40 2.64 -2.79
C ASP A 1002 -47.95 1.45 -3.66
N ASN A 1003 -48.83 0.98 -4.55
CA ASN A 1003 -48.49 -0.10 -5.50
C ASN A 1003 -47.34 0.30 -6.43
N THR A 1004 -47.28 1.58 -6.83
CA THR A 1004 -46.22 2.08 -7.72
C THR A 1004 -44.90 2.19 -7.00
N LEU A 1005 -44.91 2.67 -5.75
CA LEU A 1005 -43.73 2.70 -4.89
C LEU A 1005 -43.19 1.28 -4.68
N GLU A 1006 -44.06 0.31 -4.39
CA GLU A 1006 -43.69 -1.10 -4.26
C GLU A 1006 -43.15 -1.69 -5.58
N SER A 1007 -43.71 -1.32 -6.74
CA SER A 1007 -43.20 -1.75 -8.06
C SER A 1007 -41.79 -1.22 -8.31
N LEU A 1008 -41.58 0.08 -8.12
CA LEU A 1008 -40.26 0.71 -8.27
C LEU A 1008 -39.24 0.10 -7.32
N TRP A 1009 -39.65 -0.23 -6.09
CA TRP A 1009 -38.81 -0.86 -5.09
C TRP A 1009 -38.43 -2.30 -5.45
N LYS A 1010 -39.34 -3.07 -6.07
CA LYS A 1010 -39.06 -4.43 -6.55
C LYS A 1010 -38.19 -4.48 -7.81
N GLU A 1011 -38.24 -3.41 -8.62
CA GLU A 1011 -37.47 -3.28 -9.86
C GLU A 1011 -36.00 -2.89 -9.61
N THR A 1012 -35.66 -2.41 -8.41
CA THR A 1012 -34.29 -1.98 -8.06
C THR A 1012 -33.47 -3.13 -7.47
N LYS A 1013 -32.14 -3.05 -7.62
CA LYS A 1013 -31.22 -4.02 -7.03
C LYS A 1013 -31.19 -3.83 -5.51
N LYS A 1014 -31.21 -4.94 -4.77
CA LYS A 1014 -30.95 -4.95 -3.32
C LYS A 1014 -29.61 -4.24 -3.05
N ASP A 1015 -29.59 -3.40 -2.02
CA ASP A 1015 -28.41 -2.61 -1.61
C ASP A 1015 -28.04 -1.46 -2.56
N SER A 1016 -28.89 -1.10 -3.54
CA SER A 1016 -28.69 0.11 -4.36
C SER A 1016 -29.13 1.39 -3.66
N GLU A 1017 -28.54 2.52 -4.04
CA GLU A 1017 -28.96 3.85 -3.57
C GLU A 1017 -30.43 4.15 -3.89
N THR A 1018 -30.89 3.77 -5.08
CA THR A 1018 -32.31 3.88 -5.46
C THR A 1018 -33.21 3.11 -4.49
N HIS A 1019 -32.80 1.90 -4.10
CA HIS A 1019 -33.55 1.06 -3.17
C HIS A 1019 -33.69 1.74 -1.80
N TYR A 1020 -32.59 2.28 -1.26
CA TYR A 1020 -32.59 3.02 0.01
C TYR A 1020 -33.51 4.26 -0.02
N ILE A 1021 -33.47 5.03 -1.10
CA ILE A 1021 -34.32 6.23 -1.27
C ILE A 1021 -35.81 5.86 -1.28
N LEU A 1022 -36.17 4.76 -1.95
CA LEU A 1022 -37.54 4.25 -2.01
C LEU A 1022 -37.98 3.69 -0.65
N ASP A 1023 -37.09 3.02 0.08
CA ASP A 1023 -37.31 2.57 1.46
C ASP A 1023 -37.63 3.74 2.40
N ALA A 1024 -36.81 4.80 2.34
CA ALA A 1024 -37.02 6.00 3.14
C ALA A 1024 -38.35 6.68 2.82
N ALA A 1025 -38.77 6.68 1.55
CA ALA A 1025 -40.08 7.17 1.13
C ALA A 1025 -41.23 6.30 1.65
N ALA A 1026 -41.07 4.97 1.66
CA ALA A 1026 -42.07 4.02 2.15
C ALA A 1026 -42.27 4.07 3.67
N ARG A 1027 -41.19 4.33 4.44
CA ARG A 1027 -41.26 4.47 5.91
C ARG A 1027 -42.04 5.71 6.36
N LYS A 1028 -42.17 6.72 5.50
CA LYS A 1028 -43.01 7.89 5.78
C LYS A 1028 -44.47 7.53 5.49
N ASN A 1029 -45.23 7.29 6.55
CA ASN A 1029 -46.68 7.08 6.45
C ASN A 1029 -47.39 8.43 6.70
N PRO A 1030 -47.67 9.25 5.67
CA PRO A 1030 -48.34 10.53 5.88
C PRO A 1030 -49.78 10.29 6.36
N GLU A 1031 -50.30 11.18 7.20
CA GLU A 1031 -51.75 11.27 7.37
C GLU A 1031 -52.31 11.71 6.01
N ILE A 1032 -52.99 10.80 5.31
CA ILE A 1032 -53.52 11.01 3.94
C ILE A 1032 -54.81 11.87 3.98
N VAL A 1033 -54.77 12.99 4.71
CA VAL A 1033 -55.81 14.00 4.78
C VAL A 1033 -55.13 15.35 5.02
N LEU A 1034 -55.33 16.31 4.11
CA LEU A 1034 -54.83 17.67 4.29
C LEU A 1034 -55.60 18.35 5.43
N SER A 1035 -54.90 18.63 6.53
CA SER A 1035 -55.45 19.39 7.66
C SER A 1035 -55.61 20.87 7.32
N GLU A 1036 -56.57 21.53 7.97
CA GLU A 1036 -56.76 22.99 7.85
C GLU A 1036 -55.65 23.76 8.57
N LEU A 1037 -55.34 24.97 8.07
CA LEU A 1037 -54.37 25.86 8.69
C LEU A 1037 -54.85 26.26 10.11
N PRO A 1038 -54.06 26.00 11.18
CA PRO A 1038 -54.42 26.43 12.53
C PRO A 1038 -54.31 27.96 12.69
N ASP A 1039 -54.98 28.51 13.71
CA ASP A 1039 -54.87 29.93 14.05
C ASP A 1039 -53.43 30.31 14.42
N LEU A 1040 -52.83 31.22 13.65
CA LEU A 1040 -51.45 31.68 13.85
C LEU A 1040 -51.39 32.79 14.90
N GLY A 1041 -50.77 32.51 16.06
CA GLY A 1041 -50.47 33.52 17.08
C GLY A 1041 -49.35 34.50 16.67
N GLU A 1042 -48.99 35.46 17.54
CA GLU A 1042 -47.97 36.49 17.23
C GLU A 1042 -46.58 35.91 16.89
N GLU A 1043 -46.20 34.78 17.48
CA GLU A 1043 -44.92 34.08 17.20
C GLU A 1043 -44.97 33.19 15.95
N GLY A 1044 -46.15 32.95 15.35
CA GLY A 1044 -46.32 32.01 14.23
C GLY A 1044 -46.15 30.54 14.63
N ILE A 1045 -46.02 29.66 13.62
CA ILE A 1045 -45.71 28.24 13.77
C ILE A 1045 -44.46 27.89 12.96
N GLU A 1046 -43.63 27.01 13.51
CA GLU A 1046 -42.46 26.45 12.81
C GLU A 1046 -42.80 25.04 12.32
N LEU A 1047 -42.57 24.81 11.04
CA LEU A 1047 -42.61 23.51 10.40
C LEU A 1047 -41.19 23.03 10.17
N GLU A 1048 -40.92 21.76 10.46
CA GLU A 1048 -39.63 21.16 10.17
C GLU A 1048 -39.76 19.80 9.49
N GLN A 1049 -38.75 19.48 8.71
CA GLN A 1049 -38.53 18.16 8.15
C GLN A 1049 -37.06 17.80 8.37
N ARG A 1050 -36.83 16.75 9.15
CA ARG A 1050 -35.53 16.08 9.30
C ARG A 1050 -35.53 14.80 8.49
N ILE A 1051 -34.45 14.54 7.76
CA ILE A 1051 -34.34 13.38 6.87
C ILE A 1051 -33.11 12.59 7.32
N SER A 1052 -33.31 11.31 7.69
CA SER A 1052 -32.31 10.30 8.09
C SER A 1052 -31.23 10.74 9.10
N GLY A 1053 -31.11 10.07 10.26
CA GLY A 1053 -30.08 10.41 11.28
C GLY A 1053 -30.55 11.18 12.52
N GLY A 1054 -31.87 11.28 12.74
CA GLY A 1054 -32.42 11.85 13.98
C GLY A 1054 -32.09 13.34 14.15
N GLU A 1055 -31.49 13.73 15.30
CA GLU A 1055 -31.16 15.13 15.60
C GLU A 1055 -29.98 15.69 14.80
N TYR A 1056 -29.28 14.87 14.00
CA TYR A 1056 -28.03 15.25 13.32
C TYR A 1056 -28.13 15.29 11.78
N GLY A 1057 -29.28 14.91 11.19
CA GLY A 1057 -29.49 14.95 9.74
C GLY A 1057 -29.98 16.31 9.20
N PRO A 1058 -29.92 16.57 7.87
CA PRO A 1058 -30.31 17.82 7.24
C PRO A 1058 -31.71 18.27 7.67
N ARG A 1059 -31.81 19.53 8.10
CA ARG A 1059 -33.04 20.13 8.62
C ARG A 1059 -33.56 21.19 7.68
N PHE A 1060 -34.72 20.93 7.09
CA PHE A 1060 -35.49 21.94 6.36
C PHE A 1060 -36.55 22.52 7.30
N TRP A 1061 -36.72 23.84 7.31
CA TRP A 1061 -37.73 24.49 8.14
C TRP A 1061 -38.48 25.61 7.43
N ILE A 1062 -39.72 25.83 7.84
CA ILE A 1062 -40.58 26.92 7.38
C ILE A 1062 -41.17 27.61 8.61
N GLN A 1063 -40.88 28.89 8.78
CA GLN A 1063 -41.56 29.72 9.78
C GLN A 1063 -42.77 30.39 9.13
N LEU A 1064 -43.97 30.03 9.57
CA LEU A 1064 -45.23 30.59 9.11
C LEU A 1064 -45.77 31.59 10.12
N SER A 1065 -45.87 32.86 9.74
CA SER A 1065 -46.55 33.88 10.54
C SER A 1065 -47.43 34.77 9.67
N SER A 1066 -48.36 35.49 10.30
CA SER A 1066 -49.22 36.47 9.62
C SER A 1066 -48.47 37.70 9.09
N LYS A 1067 -47.21 37.92 9.53
CA LYS A 1067 -46.37 39.06 9.13
C LYS A 1067 -45.33 38.69 8.07
N GLU A 1068 -44.73 37.53 8.20
CA GLU A 1068 -43.66 37.03 7.33
C GLU A 1068 -43.66 35.51 7.24
N VAL A 1069 -43.21 35.00 6.10
CA VAL A 1069 -42.91 33.58 5.93
C VAL A 1069 -41.43 33.45 5.60
N LYS A 1070 -40.71 32.61 6.36
CA LYS A 1070 -39.28 32.34 6.18
C LYS A 1070 -39.05 30.87 5.93
N PHE A 1071 -38.01 30.59 5.18
CA PHE A 1071 -37.55 29.25 4.83
C PHE A 1071 -36.08 29.14 5.19
N GLY A 1072 -35.67 27.97 5.67
CA GLY A 1072 -34.25 27.71 5.84
C GLY A 1072 -33.86 26.25 5.81
N ILE A 1073 -32.55 26.08 5.63
CA ILE A 1073 -31.84 24.81 5.53
C ILE A 1073 -30.68 24.87 6.52
N GLU A 1074 -30.59 23.89 7.42
CA GLU A 1074 -29.53 23.72 8.43
C GLU A 1074 -28.92 22.31 8.37
N GLU A 1075 -27.72 22.15 8.94
CA GLU A 1075 -27.05 20.84 9.15
C GLU A 1075 -26.86 20.04 7.85
N PHE A 1076 -26.48 20.74 6.77
CA PHE A 1076 -26.14 20.09 5.50
C PHE A 1076 -24.63 19.74 5.51
N HIS A 1077 -24.25 18.48 5.24
CA HIS A 1077 -22.85 17.99 5.30
C HIS A 1077 -21.92 18.54 4.20
N LEU A 1078 -22.20 19.71 3.63
CA LEU A 1078 -21.25 20.46 2.81
C LEU A 1078 -20.18 21.18 3.64
N HIS A 1079 -20.03 20.95 4.95
CA HIS A 1079 -19.07 21.69 5.79
C HIS A 1079 -17.64 21.63 5.22
N SER A 1080 -17.22 20.50 4.67
CA SER A 1080 -15.88 20.32 4.07
C SER A 1080 -15.70 21.12 2.77
N ILE A 1081 -16.81 21.63 2.20
CA ILE A 1081 -16.91 22.27 0.89
C ILE A 1081 -17.34 23.76 1.00
N LEU A 1082 -18.22 24.09 1.95
CA LEU A 1082 -18.78 25.41 2.27
C LEU A 1082 -18.71 25.61 3.79
N GLU A 1083 -17.86 26.53 4.26
CA GLU A 1083 -17.60 26.80 5.69
C GLU A 1083 -18.85 27.14 6.55
N ASN A 1084 -20.00 27.41 5.94
CA ASN A 1084 -21.29 27.63 6.61
C ASN A 1084 -22.45 27.12 5.73
N SER A 1085 -22.82 25.84 5.84
CA SER A 1085 -23.92 25.21 5.08
C SER A 1085 -25.32 25.57 5.60
N ARG A 1086 -25.58 26.87 5.81
CA ARG A 1086 -26.90 27.40 6.22
C ARG A 1086 -27.40 28.41 5.21
N ALA A 1087 -28.67 28.30 4.85
CA ALA A 1087 -29.35 29.26 3.99
C ALA A 1087 -30.69 29.65 4.60
N GLU A 1088 -30.99 30.95 4.65
CA GLU A 1088 -32.28 31.50 5.05
C GLU A 1088 -32.78 32.45 3.95
N SER A 1089 -34.08 32.40 3.67
CA SER A 1089 -34.72 33.33 2.75
C SER A 1089 -36.17 33.59 3.15
N SER A 1090 -36.74 34.71 2.71
CA SER A 1090 -38.13 35.08 3.00
C SER A 1090 -38.99 35.03 1.76
N LEU A 1091 -40.28 34.72 1.94
CA LEU A 1091 -41.29 34.87 0.90
C LEU A 1091 -41.43 36.34 0.51
N ASP A 1092 -41.72 36.64 -0.76
CA ASP A 1092 -42.04 38.02 -1.16
C ASP A 1092 -43.28 38.53 -0.40
N SER A 1093 -43.08 39.60 0.38
CA SER A 1093 -44.11 40.26 1.17
C SER A 1093 -45.32 40.73 0.35
N SER A 1094 -45.18 40.89 -0.98
CA SER A 1094 -46.28 41.26 -1.87
C SER A 1094 -47.38 40.19 -1.94
N LEU A 1095 -47.04 38.91 -1.81
CA LEU A 1095 -47.99 37.79 -1.82
C LEU A 1095 -48.89 37.80 -0.58
N LEU A 1096 -48.28 37.96 0.60
CA LEU A 1096 -49.01 38.05 1.87
C LEU A 1096 -49.94 39.27 1.91
N LYS A 1097 -49.55 40.39 1.30
CA LYS A 1097 -50.40 41.59 1.22
C LYS A 1097 -51.59 41.42 0.28
N LYS A 1098 -51.47 40.60 -0.76
CA LYS A 1098 -52.51 40.41 -1.78
C LYS A 1098 -53.62 39.48 -1.28
N ASP A 1099 -53.25 38.33 -0.72
CA ASP A 1099 -54.20 37.31 -0.24
C ASP A 1099 -53.53 36.44 0.84
N SER A 1100 -53.39 36.99 2.05
CA SER A 1100 -52.67 36.36 3.17
C SER A 1100 -53.24 34.99 3.52
N GLN A 1101 -54.58 34.88 3.63
CA GLN A 1101 -55.24 33.64 4.05
C GLN A 1101 -55.02 32.51 3.04
N LYS A 1102 -55.21 32.80 1.74
CA LYS A 1102 -54.98 31.80 0.69
C LYS A 1102 -53.51 31.40 0.60
N THR A 1103 -52.61 32.38 0.65
CA THR A 1103 -51.16 32.13 0.54
C THR A 1103 -50.65 31.25 1.67
N LEU A 1104 -51.02 31.56 2.93
CA LEU A 1104 -50.64 30.77 4.10
C LEU A 1104 -51.25 29.37 4.06
N ASN A 1105 -52.49 29.23 3.60
CA ASN A 1105 -53.16 27.95 3.46
C ASN A 1105 -52.53 27.07 2.36
N ASP A 1106 -52.16 27.66 1.21
CA ASP A 1106 -51.45 26.95 0.15
C ASP A 1106 -50.07 26.45 0.63
N ILE A 1107 -49.30 27.29 1.32
CA ILE A 1107 -47.99 26.89 1.88
C ILE A 1107 -48.16 25.79 2.92
N TRP A 1108 -49.16 25.89 3.81
CA TRP A 1108 -49.47 24.86 4.81
C TRP A 1108 -49.80 23.51 4.19
N LYS A 1109 -50.65 23.48 3.16
CA LYS A 1109 -51.03 22.24 2.47
C LYS A 1109 -49.86 21.65 1.68
N MET A 1110 -49.10 22.49 0.98
CA MET A 1110 -47.90 22.04 0.26
C MET A 1110 -46.83 21.49 1.22
N ALA A 1111 -46.64 22.11 2.38
CA ALA A 1111 -45.71 21.63 3.39
C ALA A 1111 -46.12 20.25 3.95
N GLN A 1112 -47.42 19.99 4.15
CA GLN A 1112 -47.93 18.66 4.51
C GLN A 1112 -47.62 17.62 3.41
N ILE A 1113 -47.85 17.97 2.13
CA ILE A 1113 -47.57 17.08 1.00
C ILE A 1113 -46.08 16.70 0.95
N LEU A 1114 -45.20 17.68 1.20
CA LEU A 1114 -43.75 17.50 1.25
C LEU A 1114 -43.26 16.78 2.52
N GLY A 1115 -44.15 16.51 3.49
CA GLY A 1115 -43.85 15.76 4.70
C GLY A 1115 -43.24 16.59 5.84
N TYR A 1116 -43.46 17.91 5.87
CA TYR A 1116 -43.13 18.75 7.02
C TYR A 1116 -44.08 18.47 8.19
N LYS A 1117 -43.56 18.58 9.42
CA LYS A 1117 -44.32 18.43 10.66
C LYS A 1117 -44.14 19.66 11.54
N VAL A 1118 -45.08 19.93 12.43
CA VAL A 1118 -44.95 21.03 13.40
C VAL A 1118 -43.78 20.72 14.34
N ALA A 1119 -42.81 21.65 14.42
CA ALA A 1119 -41.63 21.48 15.25
C ALA A 1119 -42.02 21.41 16.73
N LYS A 1120 -41.52 20.40 17.44
CA LYS A 1120 -41.73 20.29 18.89
C LYS A 1120 -40.82 21.33 19.56
N LYS A 1121 -41.38 22.42 20.14
CA LYS A 1121 -40.61 23.38 20.95
C LYS A 1121 -39.81 22.60 22.01
N LYS A 1122 -38.48 22.46 21.84
CA LYS A 1122 -37.60 21.96 22.91
C LYS A 1122 -37.75 22.94 24.07
N THR A 1123 -38.34 22.50 25.18
CA THR A 1123 -38.27 23.23 26.45
C THR A 1123 -36.80 23.42 26.77
N LYS A 1124 -36.27 24.64 26.55
CA LYS A 1124 -34.95 25.02 27.04
C LYS A 1124 -34.95 24.78 28.54
N LYS A 1125 -34.33 23.69 29.00
CA LYS A 1125 -33.85 23.64 30.38
C LYS A 1125 -32.88 24.82 30.48
N LYS A 1126 -33.24 25.82 31.30
CA LYS A 1126 -32.34 26.90 31.66
C LYS A 1126 -31.01 26.28 32.08
N ARG A 1127 -29.94 26.59 31.35
CA ARG A 1127 -28.58 26.46 31.88
C ARG A 1127 -28.36 27.59 32.87
#